data_AF-A0AA91EXT4-F1
#
_entry.id   AF-A0AA91EXT4-F1
#
_cell.length_a   1.000
_cell.length_b   1.000
_cell.length_c   1.000
_cell.angle_alpha   90.00
_cell.angle_beta   90.00
_cell.angle_gamma   90.00
#
_symmetry.space_group_name_H-M   'P 1'
#
loop_
_entity.id
_entity.type
_entity.pdbx_description
1 polymer ?
#
loop_
_entity_poly.entity_id
_entity_poly.type
_entity_poly.pdbx_seq_one_letter_code
_entity_poly.pdbx_strand_id
1 'polypeptide(L)'
;MSYRNRMIGTGSAVAAFLAFGMTPLAPAPAAQADFEDLFSFEWLAPTADIDVPGSADAFDLSGLMGDFNVATMFDQMFYEPLHMLTQFWITNPLGEMVNGAINTISGQYLIGNGLDGTAEDPDGGHGGLWFGDGGAGWSSDVAGEAGGNGGNALGFGNGGAGGDGGAGAAGGNGGIGGVWMGHGGDGGAGGDGVGTDIDGNGMNGGLGGDGGAAMAWLFGNGGAGGAGGLGLAGAQGSYANGGTGNGGIGGNGGNGGNGGVSGFLFGNGGSGGAGGNAGNSGNGAAGTAGHVNGGNGGSAPSFGVATGRGGNGGEAGARGSNFYDSPLYGHAGQVGDGGNGGNGGAGGEAFKDASGNYLGDGGRGGSGGHAGNGDQGGNGGNNGDGGDGINGGNAGEWAGSGGGSLGANAGGTGGNGGNGGNAAGAAGVTGIAGNGGNGGSGGNNVIGIGGKAGDGGAGGNGATTDNTIKTIGGNGGYGGSGGNGNTAGAAGNGGTAGTGTFKGGNGGGGGNGAQAANGGNGGNGADGAVATGWKDANGTIWSIGGNGGNGGAGGSTTSSILTGGSGVGGDGGHGGAGANGATGPGVVSIGGNGGYAGNGGQGDGGAGGAGGDGGNGGNGTASGGNGGNGGVGGLTASGGVAGVGGAGGNGGNSGGVQTPTNTLGIGPSHAGNGGNGGDGTTAYDGGTSSVGGAGGNGGNGAGNVNGGNGGNGGTGGTGGYGSDGSTGNNPITGAPGKVAGGPGGNGAVGGAGGKGGGGGTSENGVGGNGGNGGQGGNGGGAGAGGAGGVNPDTGAGLAGGNGGNGGDGGAGGAAGTAGHGGAGNGNAGAVGAGGAGAAGGAGGAGGAGDPVGPDGNPGNPGNPG
;
A
#
# COMPACT_ATOMS: atom_id res chain seq x y z
N MET A 1 -14.71 56.55 -35.23
CA MET A 1 -16.00 56.94 -35.86
C MET A 1 -16.71 55.64 -36.23
N SER A 2 -17.72 55.22 -35.46
CA SER A 2 -19.19 55.29 -35.78
C SER A 2 -19.52 54.51 -37.06
N TYR A 3 -20.43 53.52 -37.11
CA TYR A 3 -21.85 53.46 -36.71
C TYR A 3 -22.25 51.98 -36.46
N ARG A 4 -22.94 51.54 -35.39
CA ARG A 4 -24.36 51.68 -34.93
C ARG A 4 -25.48 51.11 -35.85
N ASN A 5 -26.05 49.99 -35.36
CA ASN A 5 -27.45 49.51 -35.29
C ASN A 5 -28.43 49.65 -36.47
N ARG A 6 -29.13 48.54 -36.78
CA ARG A 6 -30.58 48.36 -36.53
C ARG A 6 -31.06 46.93 -36.82
N MET A 7 -31.58 46.26 -35.78
CA MET A 7 -32.49 45.12 -35.86
C MET A 7 -33.94 45.62 -35.69
N ILE A 8 -34.82 45.21 -36.60
CA ILE A 8 -36.29 45.18 -36.55
C ILE A 8 -36.64 44.01 -37.51
N GLY A 9 -37.40 42.96 -37.22
CA GLY A 9 -38.47 42.72 -36.26
C GLY A 9 -39.71 42.31 -37.05
N THR A 10 -40.20 41.07 -36.90
CA THR A 10 -41.52 40.52 -37.30
C THR A 10 -41.44 39.00 -37.11
N GLY A 11 -42.39 38.24 -36.56
CA GLY A 11 -43.78 38.45 -36.18
C GLY A 11 -44.40 37.05 -36.03
N SER A 12 -45.10 36.83 -34.92
CA SER A 12 -45.71 35.59 -34.46
C SER A 12 -46.99 35.18 -35.22
N ALA A 13 -47.32 33.88 -35.24
CA ALA A 13 -48.70 33.36 -35.11
C ALA A 13 -48.75 31.82 -34.98
N VAL A 14 -49.05 31.34 -33.77
CA VAL A 14 -49.67 30.03 -33.49
C VAL A 14 -51.06 30.34 -32.95
N ALA A 15 -52.13 29.85 -33.59
CA ALA A 15 -53.46 29.73 -32.97
C ALA A 15 -54.44 28.93 -33.84
N ALA A 16 -54.82 27.75 -33.35
CA ALA A 16 -56.17 27.17 -33.39
C ALA A 16 -56.12 26.01 -32.39
N PHE A 17 -56.79 26.04 -31.24
CA PHE A 17 -58.22 25.73 -31.09
C PHE A 17 -58.61 25.98 -29.62
N LEU A 18 -59.72 26.68 -29.33
CA LEU A 18 -60.78 26.24 -28.41
C LEU A 18 -61.81 27.36 -28.21
N ALA A 19 -63.06 27.05 -28.50
CA ALA A 19 -64.22 27.86 -28.14
C ALA A 19 -65.12 27.02 -27.23
N PHE A 20 -65.43 27.50 -26.02
CA PHE A 20 -66.67 27.15 -25.33
C PHE A 20 -67.13 28.23 -24.34
N GLY A 21 -68.34 28.75 -24.59
CA GLY A 21 -69.43 29.04 -23.64
C GLY A 21 -69.18 29.83 -22.35
N MET A 22 -69.81 31.01 -22.26
CA MET A 22 -69.95 31.87 -21.09
C MET A 22 -71.01 31.41 -20.06
N THR A 23 -70.80 31.76 -18.78
CA THR A 23 -71.71 32.40 -17.76
C THR A 23 -71.45 31.85 -16.33
N PRO A 24 -71.90 32.50 -15.23
CA PRO A 24 -71.19 33.57 -14.52
C PRO A 24 -70.81 33.23 -13.05
N LEU A 25 -69.89 34.05 -12.50
CA LEU A 25 -69.35 34.05 -11.14
C LEU A 25 -70.38 33.88 -10.00
N ALA A 26 -70.02 33.05 -9.02
CA ALA A 26 -70.42 33.15 -7.61
C ALA A 26 -69.15 33.06 -6.72
N PRO A 27 -69.10 33.68 -5.53
CA PRO A 27 -67.85 33.96 -4.82
C PRO A 27 -67.25 32.73 -4.14
N ALA A 28 -65.93 32.66 -4.12
CA ALA A 28 -65.11 31.56 -3.61
C ALA A 28 -65.36 31.24 -2.12
N PRO A 29 -65.37 29.96 -1.73
CA PRO A 29 -64.81 29.53 -0.46
C PRO A 29 -63.30 29.33 -0.62
N ALA A 30 -62.54 29.76 0.39
CA ALA A 30 -61.10 29.58 0.45
C ALA A 30 -60.74 28.08 0.48
N ALA A 31 -60.09 27.59 -0.57
CA ALA A 31 -59.36 26.33 -0.55
C ALA A 31 -57.87 26.67 -0.65
N GLN A 32 -57.09 26.20 0.31
CA GLN A 32 -55.64 26.21 0.25
C GLN A 32 -55.26 25.26 -0.89
N ALA A 33 -54.60 25.79 -1.93
CA ALA A 33 -53.96 24.95 -2.94
C ALA A 33 -52.55 24.68 -2.41
N ASP A 34 -52.30 23.43 -2.04
CA ASP A 34 -51.00 22.96 -1.58
C ASP A 34 -50.15 22.58 -2.81
N PHE A 35 -48.81 22.57 -2.67
CA PHE A 35 -47.85 22.33 -3.76
C PHE A 35 -47.99 20.95 -4.45
N GLU A 36 -48.73 20.03 -3.82
CA GLU A 36 -49.02 18.68 -4.31
C GLU A 36 -50.07 18.65 -5.45
N ASP A 37 -50.94 19.67 -5.56
CA ASP A 37 -51.98 19.73 -6.61
C ASP A 37 -51.43 20.14 -8.00
N LEU A 38 -50.16 20.52 -8.10
CA LEU A 38 -49.50 20.86 -9.37
C LEU A 38 -48.95 19.61 -10.09
N PHE A 39 -48.79 18.49 -9.38
CA PHE A 39 -48.20 17.24 -9.88
C PHE A 39 -49.19 16.08 -9.92
N SER A 40 -50.46 16.36 -9.70
CA SER A 40 -51.54 15.39 -9.81
C SER A 40 -51.91 15.16 -11.29
N PHE A 41 -51.73 13.92 -11.77
CA PHE A 41 -52.10 13.48 -13.12
C PHE A 41 -53.53 12.91 -13.19
N GLU A 42 -54.41 13.27 -12.25
CA GLU A 42 -55.83 12.88 -12.29
C GLU A 42 -56.56 13.35 -13.57
N TRP A 43 -56.02 14.33 -14.29
CA TRP A 43 -56.56 14.77 -15.58
C TRP A 43 -56.25 13.81 -16.76
N LEU A 44 -55.43 12.78 -16.54
CA LEU A 44 -55.02 11.78 -17.54
C LEU A 44 -55.73 10.41 -17.39
N ALA A 45 -56.73 10.29 -16.50
CA ALA A 45 -57.53 9.07 -16.38
C ALA A 45 -58.93 9.24 -16.97
N PRO A 46 -59.39 8.40 -17.93
CA PRO A 46 -60.81 8.16 -18.07
C PRO A 46 -61.22 7.26 -16.90
N THR A 47 -62.14 7.76 -16.07
CA THR A 47 -62.73 7.10 -14.90
C THR A 47 -62.83 5.56 -14.99
N ALA A 48 -61.86 4.88 -14.40
CA ALA A 48 -61.95 3.50 -13.91
C ALA A 48 -60.85 3.32 -12.85
N ASP A 49 -61.25 2.97 -11.63
CA ASP A 49 -60.35 2.72 -10.51
C ASP A 49 -59.34 1.61 -10.86
N ILE A 50 -58.08 1.99 -11.04
CA ILE A 50 -56.94 1.05 -11.06
C ILE A 50 -56.16 1.32 -9.77
N ASP A 51 -56.35 0.42 -8.81
CA ASP A 51 -55.55 0.32 -7.60
C ASP A 51 -54.15 -0.16 -8.00
N VAL A 52 -53.17 0.75 -8.05
CA VAL A 52 -51.76 0.44 -8.29
C VAL A 52 -51.07 0.39 -6.91
N PRO A 53 -50.71 -0.80 -6.39
CA PRO A 53 -49.97 -0.89 -5.14
C PRO A 53 -48.57 -0.29 -5.32
N GLY A 54 -48.25 0.77 -4.55
CA GLY A 54 -46.91 1.35 -4.48
C GLY A 54 -46.80 2.86 -4.75
N SER A 55 -47.91 3.57 -4.97
CA SER A 55 -47.92 4.99 -5.39
C SER A 55 -47.49 6.04 -4.34
N ALA A 56 -47.03 5.62 -3.15
CA ALA A 56 -46.54 6.52 -2.11
C ALA A 56 -45.07 6.29 -1.71
N ASP A 57 -44.40 5.29 -2.27
CA ASP A 57 -42.98 4.98 -1.97
C ASP A 57 -42.01 5.45 -3.08
N ALA A 58 -42.53 6.06 -4.16
CA ALA A 58 -41.75 6.39 -5.37
C ALA A 58 -41.08 7.77 -5.38
N PHE A 59 -41.26 8.60 -4.33
CA PHE A 59 -40.57 9.88 -4.19
C PHE A 59 -39.55 9.82 -3.05
N ASP A 60 -38.47 9.05 -3.27
CA ASP A 60 -37.30 9.12 -2.39
C ASP A 60 -36.53 10.43 -2.64
N LEU A 61 -36.94 11.48 -1.92
CA LEU A 61 -36.28 12.78 -1.93
C LEU A 61 -34.92 12.76 -1.18
N SER A 62 -34.52 11.63 -0.57
CA SER A 62 -33.24 11.55 0.15
C SER A 62 -32.02 11.72 -0.77
N GLY A 63 -32.15 11.33 -2.05
CA GLY A 63 -31.12 11.53 -3.07
C GLY A 63 -30.93 12.98 -3.55
N LEU A 64 -31.93 13.86 -3.36
CA LEU A 64 -31.87 15.25 -3.80
C LEU A 64 -30.98 16.14 -2.89
N MET A 65 -30.70 15.70 -1.67
CA MET A 65 -30.04 16.51 -0.64
C MET A 65 -28.54 16.18 -0.44
N GLY A 66 -28.01 15.17 -1.15
CA GLY A 66 -26.61 14.75 -1.03
C GLY A 66 -25.64 15.50 -1.94
N ASP A 67 -26.02 15.70 -3.22
CA ASP A 67 -25.30 16.48 -4.22
C ASP A 67 -26.30 17.05 -5.25
N PHE A 68 -26.37 18.37 -5.42
CA PHE A 68 -27.31 19.01 -6.36
C PHE A 68 -26.86 18.82 -7.82
N ASN A 69 -27.44 17.83 -8.53
CA ASN A 69 -27.13 17.50 -9.93
C ASN A 69 -28.35 17.66 -10.87
N VAL A 70 -28.28 18.57 -11.85
CA VAL A 70 -29.38 18.79 -12.81
C VAL A 70 -29.50 17.65 -13.81
N ALA A 71 -28.44 16.88 -14.10
CA ALA A 71 -28.57 15.67 -14.92
C ALA A 71 -29.46 14.64 -14.22
N THR A 72 -29.25 14.36 -12.93
CA THR A 72 -30.08 13.42 -12.15
C THR A 72 -31.52 13.94 -12.00
N MET A 73 -31.70 15.24 -11.76
CA MET A 73 -33.04 15.85 -11.72
C MET A 73 -33.73 15.80 -13.08
N PHE A 74 -33.02 16.07 -14.17
CA PHE A 74 -33.58 16.02 -15.51
C PHE A 74 -33.97 14.59 -15.91
N ASP A 75 -33.17 13.61 -15.47
CA ASP A 75 -33.46 12.19 -15.63
C ASP A 75 -34.83 11.83 -15.03
N GLN A 76 -34.96 12.05 -13.72
CA GLN A 76 -36.14 11.65 -12.94
C GLN A 76 -37.39 12.48 -13.27
N MET A 77 -37.23 13.77 -13.56
CA MET A 77 -38.39 14.68 -13.75
C MET A 77 -38.84 14.81 -15.20
N PHE A 78 -37.98 14.54 -16.19
CA PHE A 78 -38.29 14.81 -17.60
C PHE A 78 -38.02 13.61 -18.51
N TYR A 79 -36.87 12.97 -18.39
CA TYR A 79 -36.51 11.87 -19.29
C TYR A 79 -37.30 10.60 -18.98
N GLU A 80 -37.27 10.10 -17.74
CA GLU A 80 -37.98 8.87 -17.33
C GLU A 80 -39.49 8.92 -17.64
N PRO A 81 -40.23 10.01 -17.32
CA PRO A 81 -41.65 10.08 -17.66
C PRO A 81 -41.92 10.08 -19.17
N LEU A 82 -41.06 10.76 -19.95
CA LEU A 82 -41.22 10.83 -21.40
C LEU A 82 -40.84 9.49 -22.05
N HIS A 83 -39.78 8.84 -21.58
CA HIS A 83 -39.37 7.51 -21.99
C HIS A 83 -40.48 6.50 -21.71
N MET A 84 -41.03 6.50 -20.50
CA MET A 84 -42.18 5.67 -20.14
C MET A 84 -43.36 5.86 -21.11
N LEU A 85 -43.71 7.10 -21.45
CA LEU A 85 -44.80 7.38 -22.40
C LEU A 85 -44.47 6.84 -23.80
N THR A 86 -43.23 7.00 -24.26
CA THR A 86 -42.80 6.45 -25.57
C THR A 86 -42.85 4.92 -25.57
N GLN A 87 -42.44 4.27 -24.48
CA GLN A 87 -42.50 2.81 -24.34
C GLN A 87 -43.93 2.30 -24.30
N PHE A 88 -44.81 2.99 -23.57
CA PHE A 88 -46.24 2.68 -23.53
C PHE A 88 -46.86 2.81 -24.93
N TRP A 89 -46.51 3.83 -25.71
CA TRP A 89 -46.97 3.97 -27.09
C TRP A 89 -46.47 2.85 -27.98
N ILE A 90 -45.18 2.50 -27.91
CA ILE A 90 -44.57 1.50 -28.78
C ILE A 90 -45.17 0.10 -28.54
N THR A 91 -45.49 -0.24 -27.30
CA THR A 91 -45.90 -1.60 -26.88
C THR A 91 -47.41 -1.81 -26.77
N ASN A 92 -48.23 -0.76 -26.91
CA ASN A 92 -49.69 -0.88 -26.85
C ASN A 92 -50.27 -1.33 -28.21
N PRO A 93 -51.28 -2.23 -28.25
CA PRO A 93 -51.91 -2.72 -29.48
C PRO A 93 -52.31 -1.65 -30.51
N LEU A 94 -52.81 -0.48 -30.07
CA LEU A 94 -53.15 0.61 -30.98
C LEU A 94 -51.88 1.24 -31.59
N GLY A 95 -50.87 1.47 -30.76
CA GLY A 95 -49.60 2.03 -31.17
C GLY A 95 -48.85 1.11 -32.12
N GLU A 96 -48.78 -0.20 -31.83
CA GLU A 96 -48.18 -1.21 -32.73
C GLU A 96 -48.80 -1.18 -34.13
N MET A 97 -50.13 -1.12 -34.22
CA MET A 97 -50.84 -1.05 -35.50
C MET A 97 -50.46 0.22 -36.28
N VAL A 98 -50.40 1.37 -35.61
CA VAL A 98 -50.04 2.65 -36.22
C VAL A 98 -48.56 2.67 -36.63
N ASN A 99 -47.66 2.24 -35.75
CA ASN A 99 -46.23 2.16 -35.98
C ASN A 99 -45.93 1.21 -37.15
N GLY A 100 -46.59 0.05 -37.21
CA GLY A 100 -46.48 -0.90 -38.31
C GLY A 100 -46.92 -0.30 -39.65
N ALA A 101 -48.00 0.48 -39.67
CA ALA A 101 -48.42 1.20 -40.87
C ALA A 101 -47.38 2.26 -41.30
N ILE A 102 -46.83 3.03 -40.36
CA ILE A 102 -45.79 4.04 -40.62
C ILE A 102 -44.51 3.41 -41.17
N ASN A 103 -44.04 2.33 -40.54
CA ASN A 103 -42.85 1.61 -40.97
C ASN A 103 -43.06 0.97 -42.37
N THR A 104 -44.25 0.41 -42.62
CA THR A 104 -44.58 -0.17 -43.93
C THR A 104 -44.66 0.87 -45.04
N ILE A 105 -45.31 2.01 -44.77
CA ILE A 105 -45.45 3.10 -45.75
C ILE A 105 -44.09 3.74 -46.07
N SER A 106 -43.21 3.88 -45.07
CA SER A 106 -41.89 4.47 -45.24
C SER A 106 -40.85 3.50 -45.82
N GLY A 107 -41.05 2.19 -45.66
CA GLY A 107 -40.08 1.16 -46.03
C GLY A 107 -38.84 1.14 -45.13
N GLN A 108 -38.92 1.75 -43.94
CA GLN A 108 -37.82 1.89 -42.98
C GLN A 108 -38.33 1.50 -41.58
N TYR A 109 -37.44 1.03 -40.72
CA TYR A 109 -37.76 0.77 -39.30
C TYR A 109 -37.65 2.09 -38.52
N LEU A 110 -38.74 2.86 -38.48
CA LEU A 110 -38.74 4.21 -37.92
C LEU A 110 -39.16 4.23 -36.44
N ILE A 111 -40.18 3.45 -36.08
CA ILE A 111 -40.73 3.42 -34.71
C ILE A 111 -40.84 1.97 -34.24
N GLY A 112 -40.15 1.64 -33.14
CA GLY A 112 -40.18 0.31 -32.53
C GLY A 112 -38.89 -0.01 -31.79
N ASN A 113 -38.98 -0.87 -30.78
CA ASN A 113 -37.81 -1.33 -30.05
C ASN A 113 -37.06 -2.40 -30.84
N GLY A 114 -35.75 -2.45 -30.66
CA GLY A 114 -34.93 -3.54 -31.13
C GLY A 114 -35.38 -4.87 -30.54
N LEU A 115 -35.20 -5.95 -31.31
CA LEU A 115 -35.45 -7.30 -30.81
C LEU A 115 -34.32 -7.69 -29.87
N ASP A 116 -34.66 -8.34 -28.76
CA ASP A 116 -33.65 -8.94 -27.89
C ASP A 116 -32.91 -10.06 -28.63
N GLY A 117 -31.62 -10.17 -28.37
CA GLY A 117 -30.78 -11.24 -28.90
C GLY A 117 -31.25 -12.61 -28.41
N THR A 118 -30.92 -13.64 -29.19
CA THR A 118 -31.17 -15.06 -28.85
C THR A 118 -29.87 -15.86 -28.92
N ALA A 119 -29.90 -17.13 -28.52
CA ALA A 119 -28.74 -18.00 -28.64
C ALA A 119 -28.22 -18.12 -30.10
N GLU A 120 -29.09 -18.00 -31.10
CA GLU A 120 -28.74 -18.08 -32.52
C GLU A 120 -28.30 -16.74 -33.12
N ASP A 121 -28.78 -15.62 -32.57
CA ASP A 121 -28.40 -14.26 -32.95
C ASP A 121 -28.18 -13.43 -31.67
N PRO A 122 -26.98 -13.53 -31.06
CA PRO A 122 -26.77 -13.04 -29.69
C PRO A 122 -26.95 -11.54 -29.52
N ASP A 123 -26.66 -10.75 -30.56
CA ASP A 123 -26.71 -9.30 -30.46
C ASP A 123 -28.15 -8.77 -30.48
N GLY A 124 -28.44 -7.80 -29.61
CA GLY A 124 -29.69 -7.07 -29.61
C GLY A 124 -29.84 -6.23 -30.88
N GLY A 125 -31.03 -6.29 -31.47
CA GLY A 125 -31.40 -5.48 -32.63
C GLY A 125 -31.42 -3.98 -32.31
N HIS A 126 -31.22 -3.15 -33.32
CA HIS A 126 -31.30 -1.70 -33.15
C HIS A 126 -32.75 -1.21 -33.03
N GLY A 127 -32.95 -0.16 -32.23
CA GLY A 127 -34.21 0.57 -32.14
C GLY A 127 -34.53 1.34 -33.43
N GLY A 128 -35.79 1.75 -33.55
CA GLY A 128 -36.29 2.55 -34.67
C GLY A 128 -35.51 3.85 -34.86
N LEU A 129 -35.39 4.31 -36.12
CA LEU A 129 -34.64 5.51 -36.47
C LEU A 129 -35.14 6.78 -35.73
N TRP A 130 -36.43 6.83 -35.39
CA TRP A 130 -37.05 7.98 -34.71
C TRP A 130 -37.30 7.72 -33.23
N PHE A 131 -37.95 6.59 -32.91
CA PHE A 131 -38.29 6.24 -31.52
C PHE A 131 -38.12 4.74 -31.31
N GLY A 132 -37.46 4.37 -30.23
CA GLY A 132 -37.33 3.01 -29.78
C GLY A 132 -36.00 2.75 -29.11
N ASP A 133 -36.03 1.85 -28.13
CA ASP A 133 -34.85 1.38 -27.44
C ASP A 133 -34.16 0.31 -28.29
N GLY A 134 -32.86 0.12 -28.08
CA GLY A 134 -32.18 -1.07 -28.57
C GLY A 134 -32.61 -2.32 -27.78
N GLY A 135 -32.61 -3.47 -28.44
CA GLY A 135 -32.88 -4.75 -27.78
C GLY A 135 -31.72 -5.16 -26.87
N ALA A 136 -32.00 -5.92 -25.82
CA ALA A 136 -30.96 -6.47 -24.96
C ALA A 136 -30.15 -7.53 -25.71
N GLY A 137 -28.85 -7.60 -25.43
CA GLY A 137 -28.02 -8.72 -25.86
C GLY A 137 -28.38 -9.99 -25.11
N TRP A 138 -28.18 -11.15 -25.74
CA TRP A 138 -28.43 -12.45 -25.13
C TRP A 138 -27.39 -12.78 -24.05
N SER A 139 -27.85 -13.13 -22.85
CA SER A 139 -26.98 -13.71 -21.81
C SER A 139 -26.73 -15.18 -22.10
N SER A 140 -25.46 -15.54 -22.26
CA SER A 140 -25.03 -16.91 -22.56
C SER A 140 -25.01 -17.77 -21.30
N ASP A 141 -25.61 -18.97 -21.38
CA ASP A 141 -25.46 -20.04 -20.38
C ASP A 141 -24.44 -21.12 -20.80
N VAL A 142 -23.79 -20.91 -21.96
CA VAL A 142 -22.84 -21.85 -22.55
C VAL A 142 -21.41 -21.43 -22.23
N ALA A 143 -20.64 -22.34 -21.61
CA ALA A 143 -19.25 -22.08 -21.26
C ALA A 143 -18.40 -21.69 -22.48
N GLY A 144 -17.61 -20.62 -22.36
CA GLY A 144 -16.75 -20.09 -23.41
C GLY A 144 -17.46 -19.23 -24.46
N GLU A 145 -18.79 -19.15 -24.46
CA GLU A 145 -19.56 -18.32 -25.39
C GLU A 145 -19.87 -16.96 -24.75
N ALA A 146 -19.50 -15.89 -25.46
CA ALA A 146 -19.67 -14.52 -24.97
C ALA A 146 -21.14 -14.10 -24.93
N GLY A 147 -21.44 -13.15 -24.05
CA GLY A 147 -22.73 -12.46 -24.06
C GLY A 147 -22.87 -11.61 -25.32
N GLY A 148 -24.09 -11.52 -25.83
CA GLY A 148 -24.39 -10.68 -26.98
C GLY A 148 -24.35 -9.20 -26.64
N ASN A 149 -24.01 -8.35 -27.61
CA ASN A 149 -24.01 -6.91 -27.41
C ASN A 149 -25.44 -6.37 -27.38
N GLY A 150 -25.68 -5.33 -26.61
CA GLY A 150 -26.91 -4.58 -26.64
C GLY A 150 -27.08 -3.80 -27.94
N GLY A 151 -28.32 -3.69 -28.41
CA GLY A 151 -28.65 -2.93 -29.61
C GLY A 151 -28.54 -1.43 -29.38
N ASN A 152 -28.17 -0.68 -30.41
CA ASN A 152 -28.19 0.78 -30.36
C ASN A 152 -29.61 1.35 -30.48
N ALA A 153 -29.90 2.44 -29.77
CA ALA A 153 -30.96 3.36 -30.12
C ALA A 153 -30.41 4.44 -31.07
N LEU A 154 -31.19 4.81 -32.09
CA LEU A 154 -30.76 5.78 -33.10
C LEU A 154 -31.35 7.17 -32.83
N GLY A 155 -32.67 7.28 -32.72
CA GLY A 155 -33.39 8.55 -32.56
C GLY A 155 -33.53 8.96 -31.09
N PHE A 156 -34.73 8.78 -30.55
CA PHE A 156 -35.02 8.86 -29.12
C PHE A 156 -35.13 7.43 -28.56
N GLY A 157 -34.38 7.14 -27.50
CA GLY A 157 -34.41 5.83 -26.83
C GLY A 157 -33.09 5.47 -26.16
N ASN A 158 -33.14 4.46 -25.30
CA ASN A 158 -31.98 3.90 -24.61
C ASN A 158 -31.31 2.83 -25.46
N GLY A 159 -29.99 2.74 -25.38
CA GLY A 159 -29.28 1.55 -25.84
C GLY A 159 -29.69 0.32 -25.01
N GLY A 160 -29.74 -0.85 -25.66
CA GLY A 160 -30.00 -2.11 -24.98
C GLY A 160 -28.82 -2.51 -24.08
N ALA A 161 -29.09 -3.25 -23.01
CA ALA A 161 -28.03 -3.81 -22.17
C ALA A 161 -27.27 -4.91 -22.93
N GLY A 162 -25.98 -5.05 -22.66
CA GLY A 162 -25.20 -6.23 -23.07
C GLY A 162 -25.60 -7.45 -22.24
N GLY A 163 -25.57 -8.63 -22.87
CA GLY A 163 -25.84 -9.89 -22.20
C GLY A 163 -24.64 -10.38 -21.39
N ASP A 164 -24.90 -11.18 -20.36
CA ASP A 164 -23.83 -11.79 -19.57
C ASP A 164 -23.08 -12.86 -20.36
N GLY A 165 -21.78 -12.97 -20.11
CA GLY A 165 -20.95 -14.03 -20.66
C GLY A 165 -21.24 -15.37 -19.99
N GLY A 166 -21.23 -16.45 -20.78
CA GLY A 166 -21.20 -17.80 -20.22
C GLY A 166 -19.89 -18.05 -19.47
N ALA A 167 -19.79 -19.17 -18.75
CA ALA A 167 -18.64 -19.43 -17.88
C ALA A 167 -17.28 -19.20 -18.59
N GLY A 168 -16.42 -18.36 -18.00
CA GLY A 168 -15.11 -17.94 -18.51
C GLY A 168 -15.12 -17.02 -19.73
N ALA A 169 -16.29 -16.64 -20.23
CA ALA A 169 -16.47 -15.82 -21.43
C ALA A 169 -16.81 -14.37 -21.09
N ALA A 170 -16.53 -13.46 -22.03
CA ALA A 170 -16.79 -12.05 -21.83
C ALA A 170 -18.30 -11.72 -21.84
N GLY A 171 -18.69 -10.71 -21.07
CA GLY A 171 -19.98 -10.06 -21.21
C GLY A 171 -20.04 -9.23 -22.49
N GLY A 172 -21.25 -9.04 -23.01
CA GLY A 172 -21.49 -8.20 -24.18
C GLY A 172 -21.47 -6.72 -23.84
N ASN A 173 -21.13 -5.87 -24.80
CA ASN A 173 -21.13 -4.43 -24.59
C ASN A 173 -22.56 -3.89 -24.57
N GLY A 174 -22.80 -2.82 -23.83
CA GLY A 174 -24.03 -2.06 -23.88
C GLY A 174 -24.18 -1.29 -25.19
N GLY A 175 -25.42 -1.14 -25.64
CA GLY A 175 -25.77 -0.40 -26.85
C GLY A 175 -25.67 1.12 -26.67
N ILE A 176 -25.44 1.84 -27.77
CA ILE A 176 -25.38 3.30 -27.78
C ILE A 176 -26.80 3.89 -27.62
N GLY A 177 -26.93 4.94 -26.81
CA GLY A 177 -28.16 5.72 -26.63
C GLY A 177 -28.45 6.68 -27.78
N GLY A 178 -29.73 7.04 -27.96
CA GLY A 178 -30.22 7.85 -29.08
C GLY A 178 -29.59 9.25 -29.22
N VAL A 179 -29.53 9.77 -30.44
CA VAL A 179 -28.84 11.03 -30.78
C VAL A 179 -29.52 12.30 -30.25
N TRP A 180 -30.80 12.23 -29.90
CA TRP A 180 -31.52 13.39 -29.34
C TRP A 180 -31.53 13.34 -27.82
N MET A 181 -32.08 12.27 -27.27
CA MET A 181 -32.09 11.93 -25.85
C MET A 181 -32.05 10.40 -25.72
N GLY A 182 -31.30 9.89 -24.75
CA GLY A 182 -31.10 8.46 -24.60
C GLY A 182 -29.92 8.10 -23.72
N HIS A 183 -30.09 7.13 -22.82
CA HIS A 183 -28.97 6.53 -22.11
C HIS A 183 -28.26 5.50 -22.98
N GLY A 184 -26.96 5.34 -22.77
CA GLY A 184 -26.30 4.12 -23.20
C GLY A 184 -26.75 2.94 -22.34
N GLY A 185 -26.79 1.75 -22.94
CA GLY A 185 -27.10 0.52 -22.20
C GLY A 185 -25.92 0.07 -21.35
N ASP A 186 -26.19 -0.67 -20.28
CA ASP A 186 -25.13 -1.23 -19.43
C ASP A 186 -24.41 -2.37 -20.14
N GLY A 187 -23.13 -2.58 -19.83
CA GLY A 187 -22.37 -3.75 -20.27
C GLY A 187 -22.71 -4.97 -19.43
N GLY A 188 -22.73 -6.15 -20.06
CA GLY A 188 -22.99 -7.42 -19.40
C GLY A 188 -21.82 -7.89 -18.53
N ALA A 189 -22.09 -8.69 -17.51
CA ALA A 189 -21.05 -9.25 -16.67
C ALA A 189 -20.24 -10.33 -17.42
N GLY A 190 -18.94 -10.41 -17.12
CA GLY A 190 -18.11 -11.54 -17.55
C GLY A 190 -18.47 -12.80 -16.76
N GLY A 191 -18.50 -13.96 -17.43
CA GLY A 191 -18.83 -15.21 -16.78
C GLY A 191 -17.69 -15.74 -15.90
N ASP A 192 -18.02 -16.29 -14.74
CA ASP A 192 -17.06 -16.91 -13.84
C ASP A 192 -16.35 -18.10 -14.50
N GLY A 193 -15.08 -18.31 -14.18
CA GLY A 193 -14.34 -19.49 -14.59
C GLY A 193 -14.97 -20.77 -14.04
N VAL A 194 -15.15 -21.79 -14.88
CA VAL A 194 -15.70 -23.10 -14.47
C VAL A 194 -14.85 -24.22 -15.06
N GLY A 195 -14.59 -25.24 -14.24
CA GLY A 195 -13.73 -26.38 -14.59
C GLY A 195 -12.23 -26.08 -14.45
N THR A 196 -11.43 -27.12 -14.62
CA THR A 196 -9.97 -27.04 -14.59
C THR A 196 -9.36 -27.56 -15.88
N ASP A 197 -8.16 -27.09 -16.23
CA ASP A 197 -7.43 -27.62 -17.39
C ASP A 197 -6.88 -29.03 -17.10
N ILE A 198 -6.16 -29.60 -18.07
CA ILE A 198 -5.58 -30.94 -17.95
C ILE A 198 -4.54 -31.06 -16.82
N ASP A 199 -3.94 -29.94 -16.42
CA ASP A 199 -2.97 -29.85 -15.34
C ASP A 199 -3.63 -29.52 -13.99
N GLY A 200 -4.96 -29.38 -13.96
CA GLY A 200 -5.75 -29.06 -12.77
C GLY A 200 -5.80 -27.56 -12.45
N ASN A 201 -5.36 -26.68 -13.36
CA ASN A 201 -5.42 -25.24 -13.15
C ASN A 201 -6.86 -24.73 -13.30
N GLY A 202 -7.27 -23.82 -12.42
CA GLY A 202 -8.56 -23.16 -12.48
C GLY A 202 -8.69 -22.27 -13.71
N MET A 203 -9.86 -22.31 -14.36
CA MET A 203 -10.16 -21.43 -15.49
C MET A 203 -10.29 -19.97 -15.05
N ASN A 204 -9.93 -19.05 -15.95
CA ASN A 204 -10.05 -17.62 -15.71
C ASN A 204 -11.50 -17.15 -15.80
N GLY A 205 -11.82 -16.08 -15.07
CA GLY A 205 -13.07 -15.34 -15.26
C GLY A 205 -13.04 -14.51 -16.55
N GLY A 206 -14.22 -14.34 -17.14
CA GLY A 206 -14.43 -13.53 -18.34
C GLY A 206 -14.39 -12.04 -18.06
N LEU A 207 -14.11 -11.25 -19.10
CA LEU A 207 -14.12 -9.78 -19.00
C LEU A 207 -15.54 -9.25 -18.90
N GLY A 208 -15.77 -8.19 -18.14
CA GLY A 208 -17.01 -7.42 -18.19
C GLY A 208 -17.13 -6.66 -19.51
N GLY A 209 -18.34 -6.53 -20.03
CA GLY A 209 -18.63 -5.75 -21.23
C GLY A 209 -18.58 -4.25 -20.95
N ASP A 210 -18.19 -3.45 -21.94
CA ASP A 210 -18.18 -2.00 -21.81
C ASP A 210 -19.62 -1.46 -21.80
N GLY A 211 -19.87 -0.42 -21.01
CA GLY A 211 -21.11 0.34 -21.04
C GLY A 211 -21.24 1.16 -22.33
N GLY A 212 -22.45 1.22 -22.86
CA GLY A 212 -22.78 1.97 -24.06
C GLY A 212 -22.65 3.48 -23.84
N ALA A 213 -22.22 4.20 -24.87
CA ALA A 213 -22.18 5.65 -24.81
C ALA A 213 -23.57 6.27 -25.04
N ALA A 214 -23.84 7.43 -24.44
CA ALA A 214 -24.96 8.28 -24.83
C ALA A 214 -24.50 9.30 -25.88
N MET A 215 -24.92 9.14 -27.14
CA MET A 215 -24.62 10.10 -28.22
C MET A 215 -25.62 11.27 -28.28
N ALA A 216 -26.40 11.46 -27.21
CA ALA A 216 -27.46 12.43 -27.14
C ALA A 216 -26.97 13.89 -27.20
N TRP A 217 -27.62 14.72 -28.01
CA TRP A 217 -27.37 16.16 -28.03
C TRP A 217 -27.90 16.85 -26.77
N LEU A 218 -29.12 16.51 -26.33
CA LEU A 218 -29.77 17.17 -25.20
C LEU A 218 -29.47 16.47 -23.86
N PHE A 219 -29.84 15.21 -23.72
CA PHE A 219 -29.70 14.49 -22.45
C PHE A 219 -29.41 13.00 -22.64
N GLY A 220 -28.42 12.48 -21.92
CA GLY A 220 -28.18 11.05 -21.86
C GLY A 220 -27.03 10.68 -20.93
N ASN A 221 -27.26 9.70 -20.07
CA ASN A 221 -26.21 9.12 -19.23
C ASN A 221 -25.51 7.99 -19.99
N GLY A 222 -24.20 7.85 -19.83
CA GLY A 222 -23.50 6.66 -20.32
C GLY A 222 -23.86 5.44 -19.48
N GLY A 223 -23.91 4.26 -20.10
CA GLY A 223 -24.20 3.01 -19.41
C GLY A 223 -23.03 2.57 -18.52
N ALA A 224 -23.31 1.83 -17.45
CA ALA A 224 -22.29 1.26 -16.60
C ALA A 224 -21.54 0.12 -17.32
N GLY A 225 -20.26 -0.05 -17.02
CA GLY A 225 -19.50 -1.23 -17.45
C GLY A 225 -19.86 -2.45 -16.61
N GLY A 226 -19.85 -3.62 -17.24
CA GLY A 226 -20.12 -4.90 -16.58
C GLY A 226 -18.99 -5.34 -15.66
N ALA A 227 -19.32 -6.08 -14.60
CA ALA A 227 -18.30 -6.66 -13.73
C ALA A 227 -17.50 -7.76 -14.43
N GLY A 228 -16.22 -7.90 -14.10
CA GLY A 228 -15.42 -9.04 -14.52
C GLY A 228 -15.74 -10.31 -13.72
N GLY A 229 -15.70 -11.46 -14.39
CA GLY A 229 -15.98 -12.76 -13.78
C GLY A 229 -14.89 -13.21 -12.80
N LEU A 230 -15.26 -14.06 -11.85
CA LEU A 230 -14.33 -14.64 -10.88
C LEU A 230 -13.44 -15.72 -11.52
N GLY A 231 -12.18 -15.79 -11.10
CA GLY A 231 -11.31 -16.92 -11.42
C GLY A 231 -11.65 -18.15 -10.59
N LEU A 232 -11.60 -19.35 -11.17
CA LEU A 232 -11.82 -20.58 -10.43
C LEU A 232 -10.59 -20.97 -9.61
N ALA A 233 -10.82 -21.59 -8.44
CA ALA A 233 -9.73 -22.22 -7.71
C ALA A 233 -9.06 -23.36 -8.50
N GLY A 234 -7.76 -23.54 -8.29
CA GLY A 234 -7.01 -24.70 -8.79
C GLY A 234 -7.42 -25.99 -8.07
N ALA A 235 -7.32 -27.12 -8.76
CA ALA A 235 -7.63 -28.42 -8.20
C ALA A 235 -6.65 -28.81 -7.08
N GLN A 236 -7.13 -29.55 -6.08
CA GLN A 236 -6.26 -30.18 -5.09
C GLN A 236 -5.35 -31.21 -5.76
N GLY A 237 -4.11 -31.28 -5.30
CA GLY A 237 -3.15 -32.25 -5.78
C GLY A 237 -3.58 -33.68 -5.47
N SER A 238 -3.20 -34.62 -6.34
CA SER A 238 -3.48 -36.04 -6.18
C SER A 238 -2.35 -36.91 -6.75
N TYR A 239 -2.04 -38.00 -6.05
CA TYR A 239 -1.17 -39.07 -6.55
C TYR A 239 -1.95 -40.17 -7.29
N ALA A 240 -3.28 -40.07 -7.33
CA ALA A 240 -4.09 -41.03 -8.06
C ALA A 240 -3.89 -40.86 -9.58
N ASN A 241 -4.09 -41.94 -10.34
CA ASN A 241 -4.09 -41.93 -11.81
C ASN A 241 -2.82 -41.34 -12.46
N GLY A 242 -1.66 -41.48 -11.81
CA GLY A 242 -0.38 -40.96 -12.31
C GLY A 242 -0.13 -39.47 -12.03
N GLY A 243 -0.96 -38.84 -11.20
CA GLY A 243 -0.77 -37.45 -10.78
C GLY A 243 0.50 -37.23 -9.95
N THR A 244 1.00 -36.01 -9.99
CA THR A 244 2.27 -35.61 -9.35
C THR A 244 2.10 -35.27 -7.86
N GLY A 245 0.87 -35.22 -7.36
CA GLY A 245 0.54 -34.72 -6.03
C GLY A 245 0.53 -33.20 -5.90
N ASN A 246 0.92 -32.45 -6.94
CA ASN A 246 0.94 -30.99 -6.86
C ASN A 246 -0.47 -30.40 -7.03
N GLY A 247 -0.76 -29.34 -6.29
CA GLY A 247 -2.00 -28.57 -6.48
C GLY A 247 -1.96 -27.73 -7.75
N GLY A 248 -3.11 -27.57 -8.39
CA GLY A 248 -3.30 -26.73 -9.57
C GLY A 248 -3.28 -25.25 -9.24
N ILE A 249 -3.00 -24.41 -10.23
CA ILE A 249 -2.94 -22.96 -10.06
C ILE A 249 -4.36 -22.38 -10.13
N GLY A 250 -4.66 -21.34 -9.34
CA GLY A 250 -5.94 -20.61 -9.46
C GLY A 250 -6.05 -19.76 -10.73
N GLY A 251 -7.26 -19.62 -11.26
CA GLY A 251 -7.56 -18.77 -12.41
C GLY A 251 -7.52 -17.27 -12.06
N ASN A 252 -7.28 -16.42 -13.05
CA ASN A 252 -7.39 -14.98 -12.89
C ASN A 252 -8.85 -14.55 -12.78
N GLY A 253 -9.10 -13.45 -12.08
CA GLY A 253 -10.33 -12.71 -12.25
C GLY A 253 -10.31 -11.92 -13.56
N GLY A 254 -11.49 -11.74 -14.16
CA GLY A 254 -11.67 -10.91 -15.35
C GLY A 254 -11.63 -9.43 -15.00
N ASN A 255 -11.19 -8.57 -15.92
CA ASN A 255 -11.30 -7.14 -15.72
C ASN A 255 -12.76 -6.69 -15.84
N GLY A 256 -13.14 -5.65 -15.12
CA GLY A 256 -14.41 -4.97 -15.34
C GLY A 256 -14.41 -4.19 -16.66
N GLY A 257 -15.58 -4.02 -17.24
CA GLY A 257 -15.79 -3.22 -18.45
C GLY A 257 -15.78 -1.73 -18.14
N ASN A 258 -15.44 -0.91 -19.13
CA ASN A 258 -15.41 0.54 -18.99
C ASN A 258 -16.82 1.12 -18.94
N GLY A 259 -17.01 2.22 -18.24
CA GLY A 259 -18.25 2.98 -18.29
C GLY A 259 -18.39 3.78 -19.60
N GLY A 260 -19.62 3.95 -20.05
CA GLY A 260 -19.96 4.71 -21.25
C GLY A 260 -19.84 6.22 -21.08
N VAL A 261 -19.51 6.93 -22.16
CA VAL A 261 -19.47 8.41 -22.16
C VAL A 261 -20.89 8.99 -22.15
N SER A 262 -21.11 10.12 -21.47
CA SER A 262 -22.41 10.80 -21.47
C SER A 262 -22.70 11.64 -22.72
N GLY A 263 -23.95 12.13 -22.82
CA GLY A 263 -24.42 13.05 -23.85
C GLY A 263 -23.75 14.44 -23.77
N PHE A 264 -24.03 15.26 -24.79
CA PHE A 264 -23.35 16.54 -25.00
C PHE A 264 -23.75 17.64 -24.00
N LEU A 265 -25.05 17.92 -23.83
CA LEU A 265 -25.51 19.06 -23.02
C LEU A 265 -25.76 18.72 -21.55
N PHE A 266 -26.48 17.63 -21.27
CA PHE A 266 -26.72 17.13 -19.91
C PHE A 266 -26.44 15.62 -19.85
N GLY A 267 -25.77 15.14 -18.80
CA GLY A 267 -25.62 13.70 -18.57
C GLY A 267 -24.39 13.30 -17.77
N ASN A 268 -24.53 12.21 -17.01
CA ASN A 268 -23.47 11.58 -16.24
C ASN A 268 -22.82 10.45 -17.04
N GLY A 269 -21.49 10.39 -17.05
CA GLY A 269 -20.76 9.24 -17.58
C GLY A 269 -21.04 8.00 -16.73
N GLY A 270 -21.03 6.82 -17.35
CA GLY A 270 -21.26 5.56 -16.66
C GLY A 270 -20.09 5.17 -15.77
N SER A 271 -20.37 4.43 -14.68
CA SER A 271 -19.31 3.84 -13.86
C SER A 271 -18.64 2.68 -14.59
N GLY A 272 -17.33 2.49 -14.37
CA GLY A 272 -16.65 1.26 -14.76
C GLY A 272 -17.07 0.09 -13.87
N GLY A 273 -17.04 -1.12 -14.43
CA GLY A 273 -17.34 -2.35 -13.72
C GLY A 273 -16.21 -2.78 -12.78
N ALA A 274 -16.55 -3.48 -11.70
CA ALA A 274 -15.54 -4.05 -10.81
C ALA A 274 -14.76 -5.19 -11.49
N GLY A 275 -13.48 -5.33 -11.17
CA GLY A 275 -12.68 -6.49 -11.54
C GLY A 275 -13.01 -7.71 -10.70
N GLY A 276 -12.99 -8.89 -11.32
CA GLY A 276 -13.22 -10.16 -10.65
C GLY A 276 -12.07 -10.55 -9.73
N ASN A 277 -12.37 -11.28 -8.65
CA ASN A 277 -11.33 -11.88 -7.81
C ASN A 277 -10.67 -13.06 -8.52
N ALA A 278 -9.39 -13.28 -8.26
CA ALA A 278 -8.73 -14.52 -8.67
C ALA A 278 -9.16 -15.71 -7.81
N GLY A 279 -9.04 -16.90 -8.39
CA GLY A 279 -9.19 -18.15 -7.68
C GLY A 279 -7.96 -18.48 -6.83
N ASN A 280 -8.18 -19.14 -5.70
CA ASN A 280 -7.08 -19.68 -4.89
C ASN A 280 -6.41 -20.85 -5.61
N SER A 281 -5.11 -21.03 -5.41
CA SER A 281 -4.43 -22.22 -5.90
C SER A 281 -4.72 -23.42 -5.01
N GLY A 282 -4.69 -24.62 -5.60
CA GLY A 282 -4.96 -25.87 -4.90
C GLY A 282 -3.81 -26.29 -3.99
N ASN A 283 -4.14 -26.98 -2.90
CA ASN A 283 -3.17 -27.56 -1.98
C ASN A 283 -2.49 -28.79 -2.60
N GLY A 284 -1.26 -29.06 -2.19
CA GLY A 284 -0.58 -30.31 -2.48
C GLY A 284 -1.23 -31.50 -1.76
N ALA A 285 -1.14 -32.68 -2.38
CA ALA A 285 -1.59 -33.92 -1.79
C ALA A 285 -0.75 -34.29 -0.57
N ALA A 286 -1.37 -34.83 0.48
CA ALA A 286 -0.63 -35.53 1.51
C ALA A 286 0.08 -36.76 0.92
N GLY A 287 1.26 -37.07 1.44
CA GLY A 287 2.04 -38.24 1.06
C GLY A 287 1.26 -39.53 1.29
N THR A 288 1.60 -40.54 0.48
CA THR A 288 1.04 -41.89 0.55
C THR A 288 2.15 -42.92 0.70
N ALA A 289 1.82 -44.18 0.98
CA ALA A 289 2.82 -45.25 1.06
C ALA A 289 3.65 -45.40 -0.24
N GLY A 290 3.07 -45.07 -1.41
CA GLY A 290 3.78 -45.07 -2.70
C GLY A 290 4.53 -43.78 -3.01
N HIS A 291 4.19 -42.67 -2.34
CA HIS A 291 4.78 -41.34 -2.52
C HIS A 291 4.93 -40.70 -1.15
N VAL A 292 6.04 -40.99 -0.45
CA VAL A 292 6.18 -40.65 0.97
C VAL A 292 6.27 -39.15 1.25
N ASN A 293 6.68 -38.36 0.25
CA ASN A 293 6.74 -36.91 0.36
C ASN A 293 5.36 -36.30 0.11
N GLY A 294 5.09 -35.16 0.72
CA GLY A 294 3.93 -34.35 0.39
C GLY A 294 4.09 -33.63 -0.95
N GLY A 295 2.99 -33.39 -1.64
CA GLY A 295 2.95 -32.66 -2.90
C GLY A 295 3.07 -31.16 -2.67
N ASN A 296 3.52 -30.42 -3.68
CA ASN A 296 3.62 -28.97 -3.54
C ASN A 296 2.25 -28.31 -3.74
N GLY A 297 2.00 -27.23 -3.01
CA GLY A 297 0.87 -26.35 -3.29
C GLY A 297 1.01 -25.64 -4.63
N GLY A 298 -0.13 -25.42 -5.29
CA GLY A 298 -0.19 -24.63 -6.51
C GLY A 298 0.27 -23.20 -6.24
N SER A 299 1.13 -22.68 -7.12
CA SER A 299 1.65 -21.32 -7.00
C SER A 299 0.95 -20.41 -7.98
N ALA A 300 0.41 -19.28 -7.52
CA ALA A 300 0.09 -18.18 -8.42
C ALA A 300 1.45 -17.62 -8.94
N PRO A 301 1.74 -17.69 -10.25
CA PRO A 301 3.07 -17.38 -10.78
C PRO A 301 3.55 -15.96 -10.45
N SER A 302 4.81 -15.86 -10.01
CA SER A 302 5.57 -14.62 -9.95
C SER A 302 6.27 -14.36 -11.29
N PHE A 303 6.11 -13.15 -11.83
CA PHE A 303 6.70 -12.60 -13.07
C PHE A 303 6.74 -13.53 -14.30
N GLY A 304 5.73 -13.41 -15.18
CA GLY A 304 5.82 -13.82 -16.60
C GLY A 304 4.81 -14.86 -17.09
N VAL A 305 4.06 -15.50 -16.19
CA VAL A 305 2.86 -16.28 -16.53
C VAL A 305 1.70 -15.71 -15.70
N ALA A 306 0.54 -15.50 -16.32
CA ALA A 306 -0.58 -14.77 -15.74
C ALA A 306 -1.66 -15.75 -15.28
N THR A 307 -1.56 -16.26 -14.05
CA THR A 307 -2.64 -17.00 -13.38
C THR A 307 -2.71 -16.56 -11.90
N GLY A 308 -3.88 -16.60 -11.28
CA GLY A 308 -4.12 -16.16 -9.90
C GLY A 308 -4.14 -14.64 -9.63
N ARG A 309 -4.23 -13.79 -10.65
CA ARG A 309 -4.34 -12.32 -10.49
C ARG A 309 -5.78 -11.84 -10.38
N GLY A 310 -6.02 -10.87 -9.50
CA GLY A 310 -7.27 -10.12 -9.49
C GLY A 310 -7.42 -9.27 -10.76
N GLY A 311 -8.64 -9.13 -11.25
CA GLY A 311 -8.96 -8.30 -12.40
C GLY A 311 -8.90 -6.81 -12.06
N ASN A 312 -8.53 -5.97 -13.02
CA ASN A 312 -8.61 -4.52 -12.82
C ASN A 312 -10.08 -4.06 -12.91
N GLY A 313 -10.41 -3.01 -12.16
CA GLY A 313 -11.65 -2.28 -12.38
C GLY A 313 -11.64 -1.54 -13.72
N GLY A 314 -12.82 -1.39 -14.32
CA GLY A 314 -13.00 -0.70 -15.59
C GLY A 314 -12.86 0.81 -15.45
N GLU A 315 -12.48 1.47 -16.53
CA GLU A 315 -12.35 2.93 -16.56
C GLU A 315 -13.73 3.61 -16.39
N ALA A 316 -13.73 4.81 -15.81
CA ALA A 316 -14.93 5.63 -15.73
C ALA A 316 -15.31 6.21 -17.09
N GLY A 317 -16.61 6.25 -17.37
CA GLY A 317 -17.16 6.99 -18.48
C GLY A 317 -16.91 8.49 -18.35
N ALA A 318 -16.32 9.09 -19.39
CA ALA A 318 -16.09 10.52 -19.44
C ALA A 318 -17.40 11.31 -19.60
N ARG A 319 -17.34 12.62 -19.35
CA ARG A 319 -18.45 13.52 -19.71
C ARG A 319 -18.38 13.92 -21.18
N GLY A 320 -19.52 13.97 -21.87
CA GLY A 320 -19.59 14.23 -23.31
C GLY A 320 -19.19 15.64 -23.78
N SER A 321 -19.08 16.65 -22.89
CA SER A 321 -18.64 18.00 -23.26
C SER A 321 -17.70 18.66 -22.26
N ASN A 322 -16.63 19.28 -22.80
CA ASN A 322 -15.65 20.09 -22.06
C ASN A 322 -15.97 21.60 -22.11
N PHE A 323 -17.07 22.00 -22.76
CA PHE A 323 -17.46 23.41 -22.89
C PHE A 323 -18.14 23.97 -21.64
N TYR A 324 -18.74 23.09 -20.82
CA TYR A 324 -19.49 23.46 -19.63
C TYR A 324 -18.90 22.77 -18.39
N ASP A 325 -17.74 23.20 -17.92
CA ASP A 325 -17.01 22.56 -16.80
C ASP A 325 -17.73 22.54 -15.43
N SER A 326 -19.00 22.98 -15.38
CA SER A 326 -19.80 22.97 -14.16
C SER A 326 -20.37 21.56 -13.89
N PRO A 327 -20.20 21.04 -12.66
CA PRO A 327 -20.94 19.92 -12.07
C PRO A 327 -22.43 19.87 -12.41
N LEU A 328 -23.04 21.06 -12.52
CA LEU A 328 -24.47 21.21 -12.77
C LEU A 328 -24.95 20.45 -14.01
N TYR A 329 -24.13 20.36 -15.06
CA TYR A 329 -24.50 19.73 -16.33
C TYR A 329 -24.19 18.22 -16.39
N GLY A 330 -23.65 17.65 -15.32
CA GLY A 330 -23.31 16.25 -15.18
C GLY A 330 -21.83 16.02 -14.84
N HIS A 331 -21.47 14.76 -14.61
CA HIS A 331 -20.16 14.35 -14.12
C HIS A 331 -19.59 13.15 -14.90
N ALA A 332 -18.30 12.88 -14.74
CA ALA A 332 -17.74 11.58 -15.13
C ALA A 332 -18.21 10.49 -14.17
N GLY A 333 -18.21 9.24 -14.62
CA GLY A 333 -18.50 8.09 -13.76
C GLY A 333 -17.37 7.81 -12.77
N GLN A 334 -17.56 6.76 -11.97
CA GLN A 334 -16.52 6.23 -11.08
C GLN A 334 -15.77 5.11 -11.77
N VAL A 335 -14.47 4.95 -11.45
CA VAL A 335 -13.68 3.80 -11.88
C VAL A 335 -14.16 2.57 -11.09
N GLY A 336 -14.12 1.39 -11.67
CA GLY A 336 -14.48 0.17 -10.96
C GLY A 336 -13.44 -0.22 -9.90
N ASP A 337 -13.85 -1.00 -8.91
CA ASP A 337 -12.92 -1.58 -7.92
C ASP A 337 -12.05 -2.69 -8.53
N GLY A 338 -10.85 -2.87 -7.99
CA GLY A 338 -9.93 -3.93 -8.36
C GLY A 338 -10.21 -5.23 -7.61
N GLY A 339 -10.08 -6.36 -8.29
CA GLY A 339 -10.24 -7.68 -7.70
C GLY A 339 -9.07 -8.11 -6.83
N ASN A 340 -9.35 -8.97 -5.85
CA ASN A 340 -8.33 -9.55 -4.98
C ASN A 340 -7.50 -10.62 -5.72
N GLY A 341 -6.24 -10.75 -5.34
CA GLY A 341 -5.37 -11.84 -5.78
C GLY A 341 -5.69 -13.15 -5.07
N GLY A 342 -5.47 -14.27 -5.76
CA GLY A 342 -5.74 -15.62 -5.21
C GLY A 342 -4.66 -16.05 -4.22
N ASN A 343 -5.03 -16.78 -3.18
CA ASN A 343 -4.05 -17.34 -2.24
C ASN A 343 -3.25 -18.48 -2.89
N GLY A 344 -2.00 -18.64 -2.47
CA GLY A 344 -1.18 -19.81 -2.81
C GLY A 344 -1.68 -21.07 -2.09
N GLY A 345 -1.52 -22.23 -2.71
CA GLY A 345 -1.93 -23.50 -2.13
C GLY A 345 -0.97 -23.96 -1.05
N ALA A 346 -1.47 -24.61 0.00
CA ALA A 346 -0.61 -25.20 1.03
C ALA A 346 0.14 -26.43 0.48
N GLY A 347 1.36 -26.66 0.95
CA GLY A 347 2.09 -27.91 0.73
C GLY A 347 1.44 -29.07 1.47
N GLY A 348 1.49 -30.26 0.87
CA GLY A 348 1.00 -31.48 1.48
C GLY A 348 1.91 -31.96 2.61
N GLU A 349 1.30 -32.56 3.63
CA GLU A 349 2.01 -33.31 4.67
C GLU A 349 2.73 -34.53 4.11
N ALA A 350 3.86 -34.92 4.68
CA ALA A 350 4.48 -36.21 4.36
C ALA A 350 3.65 -37.40 4.88
N PHE A 351 3.87 -38.58 4.30
CA PHE A 351 3.23 -39.81 4.72
C PHE A 351 3.67 -40.23 6.13
N LYS A 352 2.73 -40.74 6.93
CA LYS A 352 2.98 -41.32 8.26
C LYS A 352 2.81 -42.83 8.26
N ASP A 353 3.67 -43.54 8.99
CA ASP A 353 3.47 -44.97 9.27
C ASP A 353 2.33 -45.18 10.28
N ALA A 354 2.02 -46.46 10.57
CA ALA A 354 1.02 -46.84 11.56
C ALA A 354 1.34 -46.37 12.99
N SER A 355 2.59 -45.97 13.27
CA SER A 355 3.03 -45.45 14.57
C SER A 355 2.97 -43.92 14.62
N GLY A 356 2.61 -43.25 13.52
CA GLY A 356 2.52 -41.80 13.40
C GLY A 356 3.82 -41.09 13.01
N ASN A 357 4.88 -41.83 12.66
CA ASN A 357 6.17 -41.24 12.25
C ASN A 357 6.15 -40.87 10.77
N TYR A 358 6.68 -39.71 10.43
CA TYR A 358 6.86 -39.31 9.04
C TYR A 358 7.93 -40.15 8.32
N LEU A 359 7.69 -40.51 7.05
CA LEU A 359 8.62 -41.26 6.19
C LEU A 359 9.18 -40.46 5.00
N GLY A 360 8.73 -39.21 4.84
CA GLY A 360 9.17 -38.34 3.77
C GLY A 360 9.17 -36.88 4.20
N ASP A 361 9.43 -36.01 3.24
CA ASP A 361 9.48 -34.56 3.43
C ASP A 361 8.13 -33.91 3.13
N GLY A 362 7.84 -32.82 3.83
CA GLY A 362 6.66 -32.02 3.56
C GLY A 362 6.78 -31.24 2.25
N GLY A 363 5.65 -31.07 1.57
CA GLY A 363 5.56 -30.31 0.32
C GLY A 363 5.72 -28.82 0.54
N ARG A 364 6.17 -28.09 -0.49
CA ARG A 364 6.28 -26.63 -0.42
C ARG A 364 4.91 -25.97 -0.58
N GLY A 365 4.69 -24.86 0.11
CA GLY A 365 3.56 -23.95 -0.16
C GLY A 365 3.75 -23.18 -1.46
N GLY A 366 2.66 -22.72 -2.05
CA GLY A 366 2.64 -21.92 -3.27
C GLY A 366 2.61 -20.42 -3.00
N SER A 367 3.04 -19.62 -3.97
CA SER A 367 2.98 -18.15 -3.88
C SER A 367 1.56 -17.61 -4.04
N GLY A 368 1.26 -16.49 -3.36
CA GLY A 368 0.01 -15.74 -3.53
C GLY A 368 0.02 -14.81 -4.75
N GLY A 369 -1.16 -14.55 -5.31
CA GLY A 369 -1.34 -13.77 -6.54
C GLY A 369 -1.53 -12.28 -6.31
N HIS A 370 -1.13 -11.47 -7.29
CA HIS A 370 -1.29 -10.01 -7.24
C HIS A 370 -2.76 -9.59 -7.40
N ALA A 371 -3.16 -8.50 -6.76
CA ALA A 371 -4.46 -7.90 -6.95
C ALA A 371 -4.54 -7.02 -8.21
N GLY A 372 -5.77 -6.70 -8.60
CA GLY A 372 -6.08 -5.72 -9.64
C GLY A 372 -6.17 -4.29 -9.09
N ASN A 373 -5.90 -3.32 -9.96
CA ASN A 373 -6.05 -1.89 -9.67
C ASN A 373 -7.52 -1.46 -9.82
N GLY A 374 -7.91 -0.39 -9.14
CA GLY A 374 -9.26 0.17 -9.28
C GLY A 374 -9.45 1.47 -8.52
N ASP A 375 -10.69 1.89 -8.31
CA ASP A 375 -11.01 2.99 -7.39
C ASP A 375 -10.57 2.61 -5.97
N GLN A 376 -11.02 1.44 -5.50
CA GLN A 376 -10.32 0.66 -4.47
C GLN A 376 -9.48 -0.44 -5.15
N GLY A 377 -8.17 -0.46 -4.91
CA GLY A 377 -7.30 -1.55 -5.31
C GLY A 377 -7.56 -2.81 -4.48
N GLY A 378 -7.54 -3.97 -5.12
CA GLY A 378 -7.75 -5.25 -4.43
C GLY A 378 -6.60 -5.63 -3.49
N ASN A 379 -6.83 -6.59 -2.61
CA ASN A 379 -5.80 -7.12 -1.70
C ASN A 379 -5.02 -8.26 -2.36
N GLY A 380 -3.70 -8.28 -2.17
CA GLY A 380 -2.83 -9.35 -2.63
C GLY A 380 -3.11 -10.67 -1.90
N GLY A 381 -2.97 -11.78 -2.60
CA GLY A 381 -3.16 -13.12 -2.04
C GLY A 381 -2.03 -13.52 -1.10
N ASN A 382 -2.36 -14.27 -0.06
CA ASN A 382 -1.39 -14.82 0.88
C ASN A 382 -0.63 -16.00 0.25
N ASN A 383 0.57 -16.27 0.74
CA ASN A 383 1.28 -17.51 0.40
C ASN A 383 0.61 -18.71 1.09
N GLY A 384 0.77 -19.88 0.48
CA GLY A 384 0.46 -21.15 1.12
C GLY A 384 1.54 -21.56 2.11
N ASP A 385 1.11 -22.26 3.15
CA ASP A 385 1.98 -22.86 4.16
C ASP A 385 2.75 -24.05 3.58
N GLY A 386 3.92 -24.36 4.12
CA GLY A 386 4.62 -25.62 3.83
C GLY A 386 4.06 -26.76 4.67
N GLY A 387 4.06 -27.98 4.14
CA GLY A 387 3.60 -29.16 4.86
C GLY A 387 4.65 -29.70 5.84
N ASP A 388 4.24 -30.42 6.87
CA ASP A 388 5.17 -31.04 7.81
C ASP A 388 5.75 -32.37 7.27
N GLY A 389 6.91 -32.76 7.79
CA GLY A 389 7.57 -34.02 7.43
C GLY A 389 8.81 -34.33 8.25
N ILE A 390 9.65 -35.24 7.76
CA ILE A 390 11.01 -35.43 8.30
C ILE A 390 11.75 -34.10 8.21
N ASN A 391 11.75 -33.53 7.00
CA ASN A 391 11.95 -32.11 6.79
C ASN A 391 10.60 -31.44 6.52
N GLY A 392 10.42 -30.23 7.03
CA GLY A 392 9.25 -29.42 6.73
C GLY A 392 9.41 -28.73 5.38
N GLY A 393 8.33 -28.59 4.64
CA GLY A 393 8.30 -27.84 3.40
C GLY A 393 8.42 -26.34 3.66
N ASN A 394 9.08 -25.60 2.76
CA ASN A 394 9.04 -24.13 2.82
C ASN A 394 7.64 -23.64 2.47
N ALA A 395 7.23 -22.50 3.03
CA ALA A 395 6.07 -21.77 2.53
C ALA A 395 6.30 -21.24 1.10
N GLY A 396 5.25 -20.68 0.49
CA GLY A 396 5.38 -19.89 -0.73
C GLY A 396 6.41 -18.75 -0.59
N GLU A 397 7.10 -18.41 -1.67
CA GLU A 397 8.25 -17.49 -1.59
C GLU A 397 7.83 -16.03 -1.34
N TRP A 398 6.88 -15.51 -2.13
CA TRP A 398 6.44 -14.11 -2.09
C TRP A 398 4.94 -14.02 -2.23
N ALA A 399 4.30 -13.35 -1.27
CA ALA A 399 2.88 -13.09 -1.32
C ALA A 399 2.54 -11.98 -2.32
N GLY A 400 1.27 -11.96 -2.72
CA GLY A 400 0.76 -11.05 -3.73
C GLY A 400 0.85 -9.59 -3.30
N SER A 401 1.12 -8.70 -4.25
CA SER A 401 1.02 -7.26 -4.00
C SER A 401 -0.43 -6.79 -4.00
N GLY A 402 -0.74 -5.80 -3.17
CA GLY A 402 -2.00 -5.07 -3.26
C GLY A 402 -2.09 -4.24 -4.54
N GLY A 403 -3.32 -3.99 -4.98
CA GLY A 403 -3.65 -3.21 -6.16
C GLY A 403 -3.58 -1.71 -5.89
N GLY A 404 -3.26 -0.94 -6.92
CA GLY A 404 -3.29 0.51 -6.84
C GLY A 404 -4.73 1.05 -6.72
N SER A 405 -4.87 2.14 -5.95
CA SER A 405 -6.15 2.83 -5.74
C SER A 405 -6.10 4.26 -6.30
N LEU A 406 -7.27 4.80 -6.64
CA LEU A 406 -7.44 6.19 -7.07
C LEU A 406 -7.98 7.06 -5.92
N GLY A 407 -7.91 8.37 -6.09
CA GLY A 407 -8.48 9.32 -5.12
C GLY A 407 -7.94 9.19 -3.70
N ALA A 408 -8.81 9.39 -2.70
CA ALA A 408 -8.46 9.36 -1.28
C ALA A 408 -8.47 7.94 -0.67
N ASN A 409 -8.78 6.93 -1.47
CA ASN A 409 -8.91 5.55 -1.04
C ASN A 409 -7.58 4.96 -0.59
N ALA A 410 -7.60 3.98 0.32
CA ALA A 410 -6.37 3.27 0.66
C ALA A 410 -5.97 2.35 -0.49
N GLY A 411 -4.67 2.26 -0.78
CA GLY A 411 -4.13 1.19 -1.63
C GLY A 411 -4.48 -0.20 -1.07
N GLY A 412 -4.63 -1.19 -1.95
CA GLY A 412 -4.87 -2.57 -1.52
C GLY A 412 -3.76 -3.10 -0.62
N THR A 413 -4.07 -3.98 0.32
CA THR A 413 -3.04 -4.55 1.21
C THR A 413 -2.22 -5.63 0.51
N GLY A 414 -0.93 -5.71 0.79
CA GLY A 414 -0.10 -6.86 0.39
C GLY A 414 -0.52 -8.12 1.15
N GLY A 415 -0.38 -9.28 0.51
CA GLY A 415 -0.66 -10.57 1.14
C GLY A 415 0.41 -10.95 2.16
N ASN A 416 0.04 -11.77 3.14
CA ASN A 416 0.97 -12.28 4.15
C ASN A 416 1.77 -13.48 3.65
N GLY A 417 3.00 -13.61 4.15
CA GLY A 417 3.80 -14.81 3.97
C GLY A 417 3.21 -16.02 4.69
N GLY A 418 3.39 -17.20 4.12
CA GLY A 418 2.90 -18.46 4.66
C GLY A 418 3.88 -19.02 5.69
N ASN A 419 3.41 -19.93 6.54
CA ASN A 419 4.24 -20.57 7.55
C ASN A 419 5.03 -21.73 6.96
N GLY A 420 6.28 -21.90 7.36
CA GLY A 420 7.06 -23.09 7.04
C GLY A 420 6.54 -24.31 7.76
N GLY A 421 6.61 -25.47 7.12
CA GLY A 421 6.21 -26.75 7.71
C GLY A 421 7.15 -27.18 8.83
N ASN A 422 6.62 -27.92 9.79
CA ASN A 422 7.38 -28.47 10.90
C ASN A 422 8.25 -29.65 10.45
N ALA A 423 9.40 -29.81 11.09
CA ALA A 423 10.27 -30.97 10.94
C ALA A 423 10.20 -31.88 12.16
N ALA A 424 9.75 -33.11 11.98
CA ALA A 424 9.82 -34.15 13.01
C ALA A 424 11.24 -34.72 13.15
N GLY A 425 12.05 -34.69 12.08
CA GLY A 425 13.34 -35.38 12.01
C GLY A 425 13.20 -36.90 12.07
N ALA A 426 14.34 -37.60 12.11
CA ALA A 426 14.38 -39.05 12.34
C ALA A 426 15.70 -39.47 12.99
N ALA A 427 15.76 -40.68 13.53
CA ALA A 427 16.98 -41.19 14.14
C ALA A 427 18.13 -41.22 13.11
N GLY A 428 19.22 -40.51 13.39
CA GLY A 428 20.36 -40.38 12.48
C GLY A 428 20.17 -39.43 11.29
N VAL A 429 19.00 -38.81 11.13
CA VAL A 429 18.68 -37.84 10.08
C VAL A 429 18.32 -36.50 10.73
N THR A 430 19.02 -35.44 10.35
CA THR A 430 18.67 -34.10 10.86
C THR A 430 17.40 -33.61 10.18
N GLY A 431 16.36 -33.29 10.96
CA GLY A 431 15.16 -32.65 10.45
C GLY A 431 15.35 -31.14 10.30
N ILE A 432 15.10 -30.60 9.13
CA ILE A 432 15.15 -29.16 8.87
C ILE A 432 13.72 -28.69 8.63
N ALA A 433 13.23 -27.79 9.49
CA ALA A 433 11.90 -27.23 9.32
C ALA A 433 11.91 -26.17 8.21
N GLY A 434 10.74 -25.98 7.60
CA GLY A 434 10.57 -25.08 6.48
C GLY A 434 10.72 -23.61 6.87
N ASN A 435 11.22 -22.79 5.94
CA ASN A 435 11.22 -21.34 6.13
C ASN A 435 9.83 -20.76 5.88
N GLY A 436 9.51 -19.68 6.59
CA GLY A 436 8.33 -18.86 6.31
C GLY A 436 8.49 -18.04 5.04
N GLY A 437 7.37 -17.69 4.42
CA GLY A 437 7.29 -16.94 3.17
C GLY A 437 7.39 -15.43 3.38
N ASN A 438 7.73 -14.69 2.33
CA ASN A 438 7.80 -13.23 2.41
C ASN A 438 6.43 -12.59 2.19
N GLY A 439 6.15 -11.51 2.93
CA GLY A 439 4.98 -10.67 2.74
C GLY A 439 5.03 -9.87 1.44
N GLY A 440 3.86 -9.59 0.87
CA GLY A 440 3.68 -8.83 -0.35
C GLY A 440 3.68 -7.32 -0.10
N SER A 441 3.95 -6.55 -1.16
CA SER A 441 3.93 -5.09 -1.06
C SER A 441 2.52 -4.52 -1.02
N GLY A 442 2.32 -3.42 -0.32
CA GLY A 442 1.08 -2.64 -0.41
C GLY A 442 0.88 -1.99 -1.78
N GLY A 443 -0.37 -1.74 -2.14
CA GLY A 443 -0.75 -1.07 -3.37
C GLY A 443 -0.48 0.43 -3.35
N ASN A 444 -0.15 1.02 -4.50
CA ASN A 444 0.17 2.44 -4.57
C ASN A 444 -1.09 3.32 -4.64
N ASN A 445 -0.99 4.55 -4.15
CA ASN A 445 -1.98 5.59 -4.41
C ASN A 445 -1.25 6.90 -4.80
N VAL A 446 -1.84 7.70 -5.70
CA VAL A 446 -1.28 8.98 -6.14
C VAL A 446 -1.62 10.15 -5.19
N ILE A 447 -2.78 10.13 -4.53
CA ILE A 447 -3.33 11.24 -3.72
C ILE A 447 -3.63 10.82 -2.27
N GLY A 448 -4.14 9.61 -2.08
CA GLY A 448 -4.52 9.01 -0.81
C GLY A 448 -3.40 8.26 -0.08
N ILE A 449 -3.80 7.29 0.73
CA ILE A 449 -2.91 6.50 1.57
C ILE A 449 -2.44 5.27 0.79
N GLY A 450 -1.13 5.01 0.76
CA GLY A 450 -0.60 3.77 0.20
C GLY A 450 -1.04 2.55 1.02
N GLY A 451 -1.23 1.42 0.37
CA GLY A 451 -1.66 0.18 1.00
C GLY A 451 -0.64 -0.35 2.00
N LYS A 452 -1.10 -1.03 3.04
CA LYS A 452 -0.21 -1.71 3.99
C LYS A 452 0.45 -2.91 3.32
N ALA A 453 1.70 -3.18 3.67
CA ALA A 453 2.34 -4.43 3.27
C ALA A 453 1.82 -5.63 4.08
N GLY A 454 2.09 -6.83 3.59
CA GLY A 454 1.88 -8.06 4.36
C GLY A 454 3.09 -8.38 5.25
N ASP A 455 2.83 -9.09 6.33
CA ASP A 455 3.87 -9.59 7.24
C ASP A 455 4.57 -10.83 6.68
N GLY A 456 5.79 -11.09 7.12
CA GLY A 456 6.51 -12.34 6.85
C GLY A 456 5.87 -13.52 7.61
N GLY A 457 5.87 -14.70 6.99
CA GLY A 457 5.34 -15.92 7.60
C GLY A 457 6.29 -16.54 8.62
N ALA A 458 5.75 -17.33 9.55
CA ALA A 458 6.57 -17.97 10.57
C ALA A 458 7.43 -19.10 10.00
N GLY A 459 8.62 -19.32 10.55
CA GLY A 459 9.40 -20.52 10.29
C GLY A 459 8.80 -21.73 11.01
N GLY A 460 8.89 -22.91 10.39
CA GLY A 460 8.39 -24.15 10.97
C GLY A 460 9.20 -24.62 12.19
N ASN A 461 8.57 -25.35 13.10
CA ASN A 461 9.23 -25.89 14.29
C ASN A 461 9.89 -27.24 14.03
N GLY A 462 10.95 -27.53 14.77
CA GLY A 462 11.43 -28.88 15.00
C GLY A 462 10.48 -29.60 15.97
N ALA A 463 9.39 -30.17 15.46
CA ALA A 463 8.26 -30.73 16.22
C ALA A 463 8.59 -32.08 16.89
N THR A 464 9.60 -32.11 17.75
CA THR A 464 9.93 -33.27 18.57
C THR A 464 10.38 -32.85 19.97
N THR A 465 9.95 -33.60 20.97
CA THR A 465 10.44 -33.49 22.36
C THR A 465 11.54 -34.50 22.66
N ASP A 466 11.86 -35.38 21.70
CA ASP A 466 12.95 -36.34 21.82
C ASP A 466 14.29 -35.64 21.56
N ASN A 467 15.05 -35.42 22.63
CA ASN A 467 16.36 -34.80 22.55
C ASN A 467 17.41 -35.65 21.82
N THR A 468 17.14 -36.91 21.48
CA THR A 468 18.04 -37.72 20.65
C THR A 468 17.91 -37.39 19.16
N ILE A 469 16.79 -36.78 18.76
CA ILE A 469 16.52 -36.36 17.38
C ILE A 469 17.05 -34.95 17.17
N LYS A 470 17.88 -34.78 16.13
CA LYS A 470 18.48 -33.49 15.79
C LYS A 470 17.55 -32.75 14.83
N THR A 471 17.07 -31.57 15.25
CA THR A 471 16.29 -30.69 14.37
C THR A 471 16.82 -29.26 14.37
N ILE A 472 16.58 -28.58 13.24
CA ILE A 472 16.86 -27.18 13.03
C ILE A 472 15.53 -26.49 12.71
N GLY A 473 15.20 -25.46 13.48
CA GLY A 473 14.01 -24.65 13.24
C GLY A 473 14.11 -23.81 11.98
N GLY A 474 12.97 -23.56 11.35
CA GLY A 474 12.84 -22.78 10.13
C GLY A 474 13.03 -21.29 10.39
N ASN A 475 13.58 -20.56 9.43
CA ASN A 475 13.68 -19.11 9.53
C ASN A 475 12.33 -18.46 9.26
N GLY A 476 12.05 -17.33 9.92
CA GLY A 476 10.91 -16.48 9.57
C GLY A 476 11.11 -15.78 8.22
N GLY A 477 10.01 -15.48 7.53
CA GLY A 477 10.02 -14.77 6.26
C GLY A 477 10.17 -13.24 6.43
N TYR A 478 10.52 -12.54 5.36
CA TYR A 478 10.64 -11.09 5.38
C TYR A 478 9.27 -10.40 5.27
N GLY A 479 9.09 -9.28 5.96
CA GLY A 479 7.92 -8.41 5.76
C GLY A 479 7.97 -7.69 4.41
N GLY A 480 6.79 -7.37 3.85
CA GLY A 480 6.67 -6.63 2.60
C GLY A 480 6.91 -5.13 2.76
N SER A 481 7.10 -4.42 1.63
CA SER A 481 7.18 -2.96 1.63
C SER A 481 5.80 -2.30 1.59
N GLY A 482 5.61 -1.18 2.30
CA GLY A 482 4.38 -0.40 2.19
C GLY A 482 4.17 0.12 0.75
N GLY A 483 2.92 0.46 0.42
CA GLY A 483 2.58 1.13 -0.84
C GLY A 483 2.94 2.61 -0.81
N ASN A 484 3.34 3.17 -1.96
CA ASN A 484 3.58 4.61 -2.09
C ASN A 484 2.25 5.37 -2.02
N GLY A 485 2.27 6.61 -1.53
CA GLY A 485 1.08 7.42 -1.29
C GLY A 485 1.42 8.88 -1.06
N ASN A 486 0.41 9.72 -0.81
CA ASN A 486 0.65 10.98 -0.11
C ASN A 486 1.03 10.70 1.36
N THR A 487 0.35 9.74 1.97
CA THR A 487 0.84 9.05 3.19
C THR A 487 1.22 7.63 2.80
N ALA A 488 2.45 7.22 3.06
CA ALA A 488 2.89 5.86 2.76
C ALA A 488 2.14 4.82 3.60
N GLY A 489 1.99 3.63 3.02
CA GLY A 489 1.57 2.47 3.77
C GLY A 489 2.65 1.99 4.74
N ALA A 490 2.22 1.37 5.84
CA ALA A 490 3.14 0.72 6.77
C ALA A 490 3.79 -0.50 6.11
N ALA A 491 5.09 -0.71 6.36
CA ALA A 491 5.78 -1.93 5.99
C ALA A 491 5.41 -3.10 6.92
N GLY A 492 5.60 -4.32 6.43
CA GLY A 492 5.31 -5.54 7.17
C GLY A 492 6.45 -5.91 8.11
N ASN A 493 6.12 -6.55 9.22
CA ASN A 493 7.10 -7.10 10.15
C ASN A 493 7.66 -8.43 9.61
N GLY A 494 8.86 -8.78 10.08
CA GLY A 494 9.40 -10.11 9.85
C GLY A 494 8.59 -11.19 10.55
N GLY A 495 8.59 -12.39 9.97
CA GLY A 495 7.94 -13.55 10.56
C GLY A 495 8.74 -14.15 11.72
N THR A 496 8.04 -14.76 12.67
CA THR A 496 8.69 -15.42 13.80
C THR A 496 9.52 -16.62 13.36
N ALA A 497 10.62 -16.89 14.06
CA ALA A 497 11.40 -18.08 13.82
C ALA A 497 10.77 -19.34 14.42
N GLY A 498 11.10 -20.50 13.86
CA GLY A 498 10.70 -21.80 14.40
C GLY A 498 11.73 -22.38 15.37
N THR A 499 11.27 -23.09 16.39
CA THR A 499 12.13 -23.77 17.38
C THR A 499 12.85 -24.99 16.77
N GLY A 500 13.92 -25.48 17.40
CA GLY A 500 14.54 -26.76 17.04
C GLY A 500 15.17 -27.45 18.26
N THR A 501 15.61 -28.70 18.15
CA THR A 501 16.32 -29.35 19.26
C THR A 501 17.78 -28.92 19.31
N PHE A 502 18.46 -28.84 18.15
CA PHE A 502 19.85 -28.44 18.09
C PHE A 502 20.01 -26.95 17.83
N LYS A 503 19.23 -26.40 16.90
CA LYS A 503 19.32 -24.99 16.54
C LYS A 503 17.93 -24.41 16.28
N GLY A 504 17.64 -23.24 16.84
CA GLY A 504 16.44 -22.49 16.48
C GLY A 504 16.64 -21.70 15.19
N GLY A 505 15.55 -21.43 14.49
CA GLY A 505 15.54 -20.62 13.28
C GLY A 505 15.87 -19.16 13.55
N ASN A 506 16.30 -18.44 12.52
CA ASN A 506 16.48 -16.99 12.61
C ASN A 506 15.15 -16.27 12.41
N GLY A 507 14.96 -15.13 13.09
CA GLY A 507 13.80 -14.27 12.88
C GLY A 507 13.82 -13.65 11.48
N GLY A 508 12.64 -13.44 10.90
CA GLY A 508 12.48 -12.76 9.63
C GLY A 508 12.83 -11.28 9.71
N GLY A 509 13.31 -10.70 8.61
CA GLY A 509 13.58 -9.26 8.55
C GLY A 509 12.31 -8.45 8.30
N GLY A 510 12.25 -7.23 8.83
CA GLY A 510 11.17 -6.29 8.53
C GLY A 510 11.26 -5.71 7.12
N GLY A 511 10.12 -5.32 6.57
CA GLY A 511 10.02 -4.69 5.25
C GLY A 511 10.42 -3.22 5.28
N ASN A 512 10.79 -2.69 4.11
CA ASN A 512 11.15 -1.26 4.00
C ASN A 512 9.91 -0.37 3.88
N GLY A 513 9.95 0.78 4.54
CA GLY A 513 8.96 1.83 4.43
C GLY A 513 8.89 2.44 3.03
N ALA A 514 7.68 2.79 2.60
CA ALA A 514 7.43 3.35 1.27
C ALA A 514 7.77 4.84 1.20
N GLN A 515 8.01 5.33 -0.02
CA GLN A 515 8.23 6.76 -0.27
C GLN A 515 6.89 7.47 -0.47
N ALA A 516 6.75 8.65 0.14
CA ALA A 516 5.50 9.42 0.14
C ALA A 516 5.73 10.85 0.62
N ALA A 517 4.70 11.71 0.66
CA ALA A 517 4.86 13.01 1.33
C ALA A 517 5.14 12.82 2.83
N ASN A 518 4.53 11.83 3.48
CA ASN A 518 4.98 11.29 4.77
C ASN A 518 5.52 9.88 4.59
N GLY A 519 6.83 9.69 4.80
CA GLY A 519 7.51 8.42 4.63
C GLY A 519 6.96 7.32 5.55
N GLY A 520 6.87 6.10 5.04
CA GLY A 520 6.31 4.97 5.80
C GLY A 520 7.32 4.42 6.79
N ASN A 521 6.89 3.92 7.94
CA ASN A 521 7.81 3.27 8.88
C ASN A 521 8.31 1.93 8.32
N GLY A 522 9.57 1.62 8.60
CA GLY A 522 10.14 0.29 8.36
C GLY A 522 9.57 -0.73 9.33
N GLY A 523 9.41 -1.97 8.87
CA GLY A 523 8.91 -3.07 9.70
C GLY A 523 9.96 -3.56 10.68
N ASN A 524 9.51 -4.11 11.80
CA ASN A 524 10.43 -4.69 12.79
C ASN A 524 10.92 -6.07 12.32
N GLY A 525 12.18 -6.37 12.63
CA GLY A 525 12.70 -7.73 12.57
C GLY A 525 12.11 -8.58 13.69
N ALA A 526 11.87 -9.85 13.43
CA ALA A 526 11.37 -10.78 14.43
C ALA A 526 12.48 -11.38 15.28
N ASP A 527 12.13 -11.87 16.46
CA ASP A 527 13.07 -12.58 17.31
C ASP A 527 13.49 -13.93 16.71
N GLY A 528 14.73 -14.33 16.98
CA GLY A 528 15.20 -15.69 16.74
C GLY A 528 14.53 -16.68 17.69
N ALA A 529 14.51 -17.95 17.31
CA ALA A 529 13.86 -18.99 18.11
C ALA A 529 14.86 -19.76 18.97
N VAL A 530 14.36 -20.27 20.09
CA VAL A 530 15.15 -21.09 21.01
C VAL A 530 15.42 -22.48 20.42
N ALA A 531 16.53 -23.07 20.87
CA ALA A 531 16.77 -24.49 20.71
C ALA A 531 16.56 -25.23 22.04
N THR A 532 15.85 -26.35 22.04
CA THR A 532 15.46 -27.07 23.28
C THR A 532 16.55 -27.97 23.86
N GLY A 533 17.58 -28.30 23.07
CA GLY A 533 18.71 -29.15 23.47
C GLY A 533 18.70 -30.50 22.78
N TRP A 534 19.70 -30.74 21.93
CA TRP A 534 19.95 -32.03 21.28
C TRP A 534 21.08 -32.78 21.99
N LYS A 535 20.80 -34.01 22.41
CA LYS A 535 21.76 -34.90 23.05
C LYS A 535 22.57 -35.64 22.00
N ASP A 536 23.87 -35.40 21.99
CA ASP A 536 24.79 -36.12 21.11
C ASP A 536 25.05 -37.56 21.59
N ALA A 537 25.76 -38.33 20.75
CA ALA A 537 26.11 -39.72 21.04
C ALA A 537 26.98 -39.88 22.30
N ASN A 538 27.69 -38.82 22.73
CA ASN A 538 28.52 -38.81 23.93
C ASN A 538 27.72 -38.39 25.17
N GLY A 539 26.44 -38.04 25.02
CA GLY A 539 25.53 -37.63 26.08
C GLY A 539 25.54 -36.14 26.41
N THR A 540 26.31 -35.32 25.68
CA THR A 540 26.32 -33.85 25.84
C THR A 540 25.09 -33.25 25.17
N ILE A 541 24.44 -32.29 25.84
CA ILE A 541 23.29 -31.59 25.28
C ILE A 541 23.76 -30.29 24.63
N TRP A 542 23.55 -30.16 23.33
CA TRP A 542 23.91 -29.01 22.51
C TRP A 542 22.69 -28.19 22.12
N SER A 543 22.80 -26.86 22.19
CA SER A 543 21.77 -25.97 21.62
C SER A 543 22.36 -24.66 21.11
N ILE A 544 21.78 -24.14 20.03
CA ILE A 544 22.15 -22.86 19.43
C ILE A 544 20.87 -22.04 19.25
N GLY A 545 20.79 -20.90 19.92
CA GLY A 545 19.72 -19.93 19.71
C GLY A 545 19.76 -19.36 18.29
N GLY A 546 18.58 -19.12 17.73
CA GLY A 546 18.42 -18.42 16.46
C GLY A 546 18.78 -16.95 16.56
N ASN A 547 19.29 -16.38 15.47
CA ASN A 547 19.55 -14.93 15.42
C ASN A 547 18.24 -14.15 15.25
N GLY A 548 18.18 -12.94 15.78
CA GLY A 548 17.11 -12.00 15.47
C GLY A 548 17.17 -11.50 14.04
N GLY A 549 16.02 -11.17 13.48
CA GLY A 549 15.88 -10.59 12.15
C GLY A 549 16.22 -9.10 12.14
N ASN A 550 16.63 -8.59 10.98
CA ASN A 550 16.95 -7.17 10.84
C ASN A 550 15.67 -6.31 10.71
N GLY A 551 15.66 -5.11 11.27
CA GLY A 551 14.63 -4.11 11.01
C GLY A 551 14.74 -3.52 9.61
N GLY A 552 13.60 -3.15 9.02
CA GLY A 552 13.53 -2.50 7.71
C GLY A 552 13.81 -1.01 7.77
N ALA A 553 14.29 -0.42 6.68
CA ALA A 553 14.54 1.03 6.63
C ALA A 553 13.22 1.82 6.58
N GLY A 554 13.20 3.01 7.19
CA GLY A 554 12.12 3.97 7.08
C GLY A 554 12.09 4.63 5.70
N GLY A 555 10.88 4.94 5.23
CA GLY A 555 10.60 5.56 3.96
C GLY A 555 10.98 7.03 3.94
N SER A 556 11.57 7.49 2.84
CA SER A 556 11.92 8.89 2.66
C SER A 556 10.77 9.69 2.06
N THR A 557 10.76 10.98 2.36
CA THR A 557 9.79 11.93 1.81
C THR A 557 10.06 12.22 0.34
N THR A 558 9.01 12.47 -0.44
CA THR A 558 9.12 12.95 -1.83
C THR A 558 8.60 14.39 -1.93
N SER A 559 9.43 15.32 -2.39
CA SER A 559 9.06 16.73 -2.50
C SER A 559 8.01 16.93 -3.59
N SER A 560 6.77 17.27 -3.21
CA SER A 560 5.75 17.73 -4.15
C SER A 560 5.74 19.26 -4.23
N ILE A 561 6.10 19.80 -5.41
CA ILE A 561 6.03 21.24 -5.71
C ILE A 561 4.59 21.78 -5.56
N LEU A 562 3.57 20.90 -5.62
CA LEU A 562 2.17 21.30 -5.63
C LEU A 562 1.58 21.58 -4.23
N THR A 563 2.17 21.03 -3.16
CA THR A 563 1.65 21.15 -1.78
C THR A 563 2.52 22.00 -0.85
N GLY A 564 3.63 22.55 -1.35
CA GLY A 564 4.58 23.31 -0.52
C GLY A 564 5.46 22.44 0.39
N GLY A 565 5.41 21.10 0.24
CA GLY A 565 6.42 20.13 0.65
C GLY A 565 6.92 20.19 2.09
N SER A 566 6.06 19.95 3.09
CA SER A 566 6.52 19.55 4.44
C SER A 566 6.04 18.14 4.77
N GLY A 567 6.97 17.23 5.04
CA GLY A 567 6.75 15.81 5.25
C GLY A 567 7.72 15.23 6.27
N VAL A 568 7.25 14.26 7.06
CA VAL A 568 8.09 13.52 8.01
C VAL A 568 8.67 12.26 7.36
N GLY A 569 9.94 11.99 7.63
CA GLY A 569 10.57 10.71 7.27
C GLY A 569 10.05 9.59 8.17
N GLY A 570 9.90 8.38 7.62
CA GLY A 570 9.46 7.23 8.40
C GLY A 570 10.55 6.69 9.32
N ASP A 571 10.18 6.15 10.47
CA ASP A 571 11.13 5.54 11.40
C ASP A 571 11.69 4.21 10.85
N GLY A 572 12.94 3.90 11.19
CA GLY A 572 13.54 2.60 10.93
C GLY A 572 13.01 1.54 11.90
N GLY A 573 12.80 0.32 11.40
CA GLY A 573 12.33 -0.80 12.21
C GLY A 573 13.39 -1.28 13.20
N HIS A 574 12.94 -1.82 14.33
CA HIS A 574 13.81 -2.42 15.33
C HIS A 574 14.36 -3.77 14.85
N GLY A 575 15.59 -4.10 15.28
CA GLY A 575 16.14 -5.44 15.10
C GLY A 575 15.56 -6.40 16.14
N GLY A 576 15.26 -7.63 15.73
CA GLY A 576 14.76 -8.68 16.62
C GLY A 576 15.84 -9.18 17.59
N ALA A 577 15.44 -9.68 18.75
CA ALA A 577 16.36 -10.28 19.71
C ALA A 577 16.87 -11.65 19.22
N GLY A 578 18.12 -11.96 19.55
CA GLY A 578 18.67 -13.30 19.44
C GLY A 578 18.10 -14.19 20.55
N ALA A 579 17.78 -15.43 20.21
CA ALA A 579 17.22 -16.37 21.17
C ALA A 579 18.27 -16.86 22.17
N ASN A 580 17.81 -17.14 23.39
CA ASN A 580 18.62 -17.84 24.38
C ASN A 580 18.90 -19.28 23.92
N GLY A 581 20.09 -19.78 24.23
CA GLY A 581 20.38 -21.21 24.22
C GLY A 581 19.69 -21.93 25.38
N ALA A 582 19.56 -23.26 25.28
CA ALA A 582 19.00 -24.06 26.38
C ALA A 582 19.86 -23.95 27.64
N THR A 583 19.22 -24.13 28.79
CA THR A 583 19.88 -24.11 30.11
C THR A 583 19.70 -25.44 30.81
N GLY A 584 20.66 -25.82 31.66
CA GLY A 584 20.55 -27.00 32.51
C GLY A 584 21.88 -27.72 32.73
N PRO A 585 21.90 -28.75 33.60
CA PRO A 585 23.11 -29.54 33.86
C PRO A 585 23.62 -30.23 32.59
N GLY A 586 24.91 -30.10 32.29
CA GLY A 586 25.53 -30.76 31.13
C GLY A 586 25.12 -30.18 29.77
N VAL A 587 24.48 -29.01 29.74
CA VAL A 587 24.10 -28.31 28.50
C VAL A 587 25.23 -27.37 28.07
N VAL A 588 25.66 -27.49 26.82
CA VAL A 588 26.54 -26.55 26.13
C VAL A 588 25.71 -25.78 25.12
N SER A 589 25.45 -24.50 25.41
CA SER A 589 24.59 -23.67 24.57
C SER A 589 25.20 -22.34 24.19
N ILE A 590 24.82 -21.90 22.99
CA ILE A 590 25.18 -20.61 22.40
C ILE A 590 23.90 -19.80 22.23
N GLY A 591 23.89 -18.57 22.71
CA GLY A 591 22.81 -17.63 22.40
C GLY A 591 22.94 -17.05 20.99
N GLY A 592 21.80 -16.77 20.36
CA GLY A 592 21.77 -16.14 19.04
C GLY A 592 22.15 -14.66 19.09
N ASN A 593 22.62 -14.12 17.97
CA ASN A 593 22.90 -12.69 17.86
C ASN A 593 21.60 -11.89 17.69
N GLY A 594 21.55 -10.66 18.21
CA GLY A 594 20.50 -9.72 17.90
C GLY A 594 20.59 -9.20 16.47
N GLY A 595 19.44 -8.88 15.87
CA GLY A 595 19.33 -8.31 14.54
C GLY A 595 19.73 -6.84 14.49
N TYR A 596 20.22 -6.40 13.34
CA TYR A 596 20.49 -4.99 13.09
C TYR A 596 19.18 -4.21 12.94
N ALA A 597 19.16 -2.97 13.39
CA ALA A 597 18.03 -2.10 13.12
C ALA A 597 18.06 -1.46 11.73
N GLY A 598 16.90 -0.96 11.31
CA GLY A 598 16.75 -0.15 10.11
C GLY A 598 17.08 1.32 10.35
N ASN A 599 17.54 1.99 9.30
CA ASN A 599 17.77 3.44 9.32
C ASN A 599 16.45 4.21 9.19
N GLY A 600 16.38 5.41 9.75
CA GLY A 600 15.28 6.34 9.55
C GLY A 600 15.30 6.98 8.16
N GLY A 601 14.11 7.30 7.64
CA GLY A 601 13.92 7.93 6.34
C GLY A 601 14.13 9.44 6.37
N GLN A 602 14.45 10.02 5.22
CA GLN A 602 14.66 11.47 5.10
C GLN A 602 13.33 12.24 5.20
N GLY A 603 13.30 13.31 6.00
CA GLY A 603 12.24 14.32 6.01
C GLY A 603 12.56 15.51 5.09
N ASP A 604 11.53 16.21 4.65
CA ASP A 604 11.63 17.44 3.87
C ASP A 604 10.63 18.45 4.46
N GLY A 605 11.09 19.54 5.07
CA GLY A 605 10.21 20.46 5.82
C GLY A 605 9.74 19.93 7.18
N GLY A 606 9.66 18.60 7.35
CA GLY A 606 9.36 17.90 8.60
C GLY A 606 10.58 17.19 9.19
N ALA A 607 10.37 16.48 10.30
CA ALA A 607 11.42 15.73 10.97
C ALA A 607 11.90 14.53 10.14
N GLY A 608 13.19 14.22 10.20
CA GLY A 608 13.70 12.93 9.72
C GLY A 608 13.29 11.80 10.68
N GLY A 609 13.08 10.60 10.15
CA GLY A 609 12.67 9.45 10.96
C GLY A 609 13.79 8.97 11.90
N ALA A 610 13.45 8.43 13.06
CA ALA A 610 14.44 7.85 13.97
C ALA A 610 15.04 6.56 13.37
N GLY A 611 16.30 6.26 13.70
CA GLY A 611 16.85 4.93 13.48
C GLY A 611 16.31 3.94 14.51
N GLY A 612 16.07 2.70 14.10
CA GLY A 612 15.57 1.67 15.01
C GLY A 612 16.64 1.21 16.02
N ASP A 613 16.20 0.57 17.10
CA ASP A 613 17.10 -0.06 18.08
C ASP A 613 17.54 -1.45 17.64
N GLY A 614 18.82 -1.77 17.84
CA GLY A 614 19.38 -3.09 17.57
C GLY A 614 18.88 -4.12 18.59
N GLY A 615 18.70 -5.36 18.12
CA GLY A 615 18.22 -6.44 18.97
C GLY A 615 19.23 -6.88 20.02
N ASN A 616 18.76 -7.34 21.18
CA ASN A 616 19.65 -7.93 22.20
C ASN A 616 20.17 -9.30 21.74
N GLY A 617 21.41 -9.64 22.09
CA GLY A 617 21.96 -10.98 21.96
C GLY A 617 21.39 -11.93 23.02
N GLY A 618 21.17 -13.18 22.64
CA GLY A 618 20.67 -14.22 23.52
C GLY A 618 21.73 -14.73 24.49
N ASN A 619 21.30 -15.19 25.65
CA ASN A 619 22.17 -15.84 26.64
C ASN A 619 22.49 -17.28 26.21
N GLY A 620 23.66 -17.78 26.61
CA GLY A 620 23.99 -19.20 26.49
C GLY A 620 24.74 -19.71 27.72
N THR A 621 24.75 -21.02 27.94
CA THR A 621 25.55 -21.60 29.04
C THR A 621 27.03 -21.51 28.74
N ALA A 622 27.43 -21.58 27.47
CA ALA A 622 28.82 -21.47 27.04
C ALA A 622 29.13 -20.11 26.42
N SER A 623 28.33 -19.67 25.45
CA SER A 623 28.53 -18.36 24.84
C SER A 623 27.25 -17.55 24.74
N GLY A 624 27.35 -16.26 25.02
CA GLY A 624 26.30 -15.30 24.71
C GLY A 624 26.42 -14.79 23.28
N GLY A 625 25.29 -14.44 22.66
CA GLY A 625 25.25 -13.81 21.34
C GLY A 625 25.55 -12.32 21.42
N ASN A 626 26.01 -11.72 20.33
CA ASN A 626 26.25 -10.28 20.26
C ASN A 626 24.93 -9.51 20.11
N GLY A 627 24.87 -8.30 20.64
CA GLY A 627 23.80 -7.36 20.34
C GLY A 627 23.92 -6.78 18.93
N GLY A 628 22.78 -6.45 18.32
CA GLY A 628 22.70 -5.81 17.02
C GLY A 628 23.00 -4.31 17.08
N ASN A 629 23.46 -3.73 15.99
CA ASN A 629 23.67 -2.29 15.92
C ASN A 629 22.35 -1.53 15.76
N GLY A 630 22.28 -0.33 16.35
CA GLY A 630 21.21 0.64 16.13
C GLY A 630 21.30 1.29 14.76
N GLY A 631 20.16 1.76 14.27
CA GLY A 631 20.00 2.37 12.95
C GLY A 631 20.41 3.83 12.94
N VAL A 632 20.86 4.32 11.80
CA VAL A 632 21.15 5.74 11.60
C VAL A 632 19.85 6.53 11.52
N GLY A 633 19.79 7.71 12.13
CA GLY A 633 18.63 8.59 12.03
C GLY A 633 18.49 9.26 10.66
N GLY A 634 17.28 9.64 10.27
CA GLY A 634 16.99 10.25 8.98
C GLY A 634 17.37 11.74 8.91
N LEU A 635 17.88 12.18 7.76
CA LEU A 635 18.21 13.60 7.53
C LEU A 635 16.92 14.43 7.38
N THR A 636 17.04 15.75 7.50
CA THR A 636 15.98 16.70 7.10
C THR A 636 16.53 17.79 6.18
N ALA A 637 15.86 18.00 5.04
CA ALA A 637 16.32 18.93 4.01
C ALA A 637 15.96 20.40 4.27
N SER A 638 14.95 20.68 5.12
CA SER A 638 14.36 22.03 5.21
C SER A 638 13.87 22.36 6.62
N GLY A 639 14.70 22.96 7.48
CA GLY A 639 14.30 23.56 8.77
C GLY A 639 13.73 22.63 9.86
N GLY A 640 13.64 21.32 9.61
CA GLY A 640 13.12 20.32 10.53
C GLY A 640 14.13 19.83 11.58
N VAL A 641 13.70 18.86 12.39
CA VAL A 641 14.57 18.14 13.34
C VAL A 641 15.11 16.87 12.67
N ALA A 642 16.42 16.64 12.71
CA ALA A 642 16.98 15.39 12.21
C ALA A 642 16.58 14.20 13.10
N GLY A 643 16.48 13.01 12.51
CA GLY A 643 16.15 11.78 13.23
C GLY A 643 17.29 11.35 14.15
N VAL A 644 16.96 10.86 15.34
CA VAL A 644 17.95 10.34 16.30
C VAL A 644 18.50 8.99 15.85
N GLY A 645 19.77 8.70 16.20
CA GLY A 645 20.33 7.37 16.02
C GLY A 645 19.77 6.38 17.05
N GLY A 646 19.48 5.16 16.62
CA GLY A 646 18.94 4.11 17.47
C GLY A 646 19.99 3.49 18.40
N ALA A 647 19.57 2.91 19.51
CA ALA A 647 20.48 2.26 20.46
C ALA A 647 21.01 0.91 19.92
N GLY A 648 22.24 0.56 20.28
CA GLY A 648 22.76 -0.78 20.08
C GLY A 648 22.19 -1.76 21.11
N GLY A 649 21.94 -3.00 20.69
CA GLY A 649 21.46 -4.06 21.55
C GLY A 649 22.52 -4.55 22.54
N ASN A 650 22.11 -5.06 23.69
CA ASN A 650 23.02 -5.64 24.67
C ASN A 650 23.55 -7.00 24.20
N GLY A 651 24.79 -7.33 24.56
CA GLY A 651 25.33 -8.67 24.40
C GLY A 651 24.75 -9.65 25.43
N GLY A 652 24.59 -10.91 25.01
CA GLY A 652 24.08 -11.98 25.85
C GLY A 652 25.11 -12.49 26.85
N ASN A 653 24.63 -13.03 27.97
CA ASN A 653 25.46 -13.59 29.03
C ASN A 653 25.96 -14.99 28.67
N SER A 654 27.12 -15.36 29.23
CA SER A 654 27.62 -16.73 29.29
C SER A 654 27.46 -17.31 30.69
N GLY A 655 26.91 -18.52 30.79
CA GLY A 655 26.79 -19.30 32.02
C GLY A 655 28.09 -19.97 32.49
N GLY A 656 29.23 -19.72 31.82
CA GLY A 656 30.55 -20.16 32.26
C GLY A 656 30.96 -21.59 31.88
N VAL A 657 30.09 -22.32 31.16
CA VAL A 657 30.40 -23.65 30.64
C VAL A 657 31.46 -23.52 29.55
N GLN A 658 32.56 -24.27 29.66
CA GLN A 658 33.57 -24.31 28.61
C GLN A 658 33.12 -25.21 27.48
N THR A 659 33.16 -24.69 26.25
CA THR A 659 32.95 -25.47 25.03
C THR A 659 33.98 -26.60 24.95
N PRO A 660 33.57 -27.87 24.99
CA PRO A 660 34.48 -28.99 24.79
C PRO A 660 35.18 -28.90 23.44
N THR A 661 36.43 -29.37 23.37
CA THR A 661 37.13 -29.56 22.09
C THR A 661 36.34 -30.58 21.26
N ASN A 662 35.61 -30.12 20.24
CA ASN A 662 34.72 -30.97 19.47
C ASN A 662 34.83 -30.70 17.96
N THR A 663 34.20 -31.57 17.18
CA THR A 663 34.12 -31.52 15.71
C THR A 663 33.04 -30.58 15.17
N LEU A 664 32.30 -29.87 16.02
CA LEU A 664 31.25 -28.93 15.61
C LEU A 664 31.78 -27.53 15.25
N GLY A 665 33.08 -27.27 15.45
CA GLY A 665 33.72 -26.02 15.07
C GLY A 665 33.30 -24.81 15.92
N ILE A 666 32.71 -25.06 17.09
CA ILE A 666 32.31 -24.00 18.01
C ILE A 666 33.56 -23.51 18.75
N GLY A 667 33.83 -22.20 18.65
CA GLY A 667 34.97 -21.55 19.29
C GLY A 667 34.90 -21.54 20.82
N PRO A 668 35.94 -21.02 21.50
CA PRO A 668 35.98 -20.94 22.96
C PRO A 668 34.82 -20.13 23.52
N SER A 669 34.38 -20.50 24.72
CA SER A 669 33.30 -19.82 25.45
C SER A 669 33.59 -18.33 25.69
N HIS A 670 32.62 -17.47 25.37
CA HIS A 670 32.70 -16.03 25.56
C HIS A 670 31.32 -15.43 25.85
N ALA A 671 31.24 -14.36 26.63
CA ALA A 671 30.02 -13.55 26.65
C ALA A 671 29.89 -12.73 25.34
N GLY A 672 28.69 -12.25 25.05
CA GLY A 672 28.39 -11.48 23.85
C GLY A 672 28.83 -10.01 23.97
N ASN A 673 29.25 -9.41 22.88
CA ASN A 673 29.52 -7.97 22.84
C ASN A 673 28.22 -7.18 22.64
N GLY A 674 28.16 -5.96 23.16
CA GLY A 674 27.10 -5.02 22.83
C GLY A 674 27.23 -4.46 21.42
N GLY A 675 26.10 -4.14 20.80
CA GLY A 675 26.03 -3.51 19.49
C GLY A 675 26.35 -2.02 19.56
N ASN A 676 26.79 -1.44 18.45
CA ASN A 676 27.04 0.00 18.37
C ASN A 676 25.71 0.78 18.29
N GLY A 677 25.68 1.97 18.88
CA GLY A 677 24.61 2.93 18.65
C GLY A 677 24.68 3.49 17.24
N GLY A 678 23.52 3.78 16.65
CA GLY A 678 23.42 4.40 15.33
C GLY A 678 23.77 5.88 15.37
N ASP A 679 24.22 6.40 14.25
CA ASP A 679 24.58 7.81 14.15
C ASP A 679 23.34 8.72 14.10
N GLY A 680 23.46 9.89 14.72
CA GLY A 680 22.58 11.02 14.44
C GLY A 680 22.96 11.67 13.11
N THR A 681 22.10 12.54 12.60
CA THR A 681 22.26 13.14 11.28
C THR A 681 21.96 14.63 11.26
N THR A 682 22.31 15.23 10.13
CA THR A 682 22.30 16.67 9.89
C THR A 682 20.90 17.17 9.56
N ALA A 683 20.59 18.37 10.05
CA ALA A 683 19.48 19.17 9.57
C ALA A 683 20.01 20.30 8.68
N TYR A 684 19.33 20.64 7.58
CA TYR A 684 19.66 21.80 6.73
C TYR A 684 18.78 23.02 7.08
N ASP A 685 19.18 24.22 6.65
CA ASP A 685 18.44 25.49 6.82
C ASP A 685 18.04 25.85 8.26
N GLY A 686 19.00 25.84 9.18
CA GLY A 686 18.82 26.26 10.57
C GLY A 686 18.10 25.24 11.46
N GLY A 687 17.80 24.05 10.93
CA GLY A 687 17.20 22.95 11.69
C GLY A 687 18.12 22.38 12.78
N THR A 688 17.53 21.74 13.79
CA THR A 688 18.26 21.14 14.91
C THR A 688 18.81 19.77 14.54
N SER A 689 20.11 19.58 14.76
CA SER A 689 20.78 18.29 14.56
C SER A 689 20.38 17.26 15.63
N SER A 690 20.64 15.99 15.37
CA SER A 690 20.19 14.90 16.24
C SER A 690 21.31 14.23 17.02
N VAL A 691 20.92 13.54 18.08
CA VAL A 691 21.83 12.84 19.00
C VAL A 691 22.14 11.44 18.46
N GLY A 692 23.40 11.01 18.63
CA GLY A 692 23.80 9.64 18.35
C GLY A 692 23.25 8.63 19.37
N GLY A 693 22.93 7.43 18.91
CA GLY A 693 22.41 6.34 19.73
C GLY A 693 23.43 5.83 20.75
N ALA A 694 22.94 5.30 21.88
CA ALA A 694 23.82 4.66 22.86
C ALA A 694 24.33 3.31 22.35
N GLY A 695 25.58 2.97 22.68
CA GLY A 695 26.09 1.61 22.51
C GLY A 695 25.50 0.65 23.53
N GLY A 696 25.27 -0.59 23.12
CA GLY A 696 24.75 -1.65 23.99
C GLY A 696 25.80 -2.15 24.98
N ASN A 697 25.36 -2.65 26.13
CA ASN A 697 26.28 -3.22 27.11
C ASN A 697 26.80 -4.58 26.65
N GLY A 698 28.02 -4.94 27.04
CA GLY A 698 28.53 -6.29 26.90
C GLY A 698 27.88 -7.25 27.90
N GLY A 699 27.76 -8.52 27.52
CA GLY A 699 27.19 -9.57 28.36
C GLY A 699 28.14 -10.02 29.46
N ASN A 700 27.58 -10.55 30.55
CA ASN A 700 28.34 -11.05 31.69
C ASN A 700 28.85 -12.47 31.45
N GLY A 701 30.05 -12.79 31.94
CA GLY A 701 30.64 -14.12 31.91
C GLY A 701 30.67 -14.76 33.31
N ALA A 702 30.07 -15.93 33.48
CA ALA A 702 30.23 -16.70 34.71
C ALA A 702 31.50 -17.58 34.69
N GLY A 703 31.97 -18.00 35.86
CA GLY A 703 33.18 -18.79 36.00
C GLY A 703 34.40 -18.12 35.34
N ASN A 704 35.12 -18.87 34.51
CA ASN A 704 36.34 -18.40 33.85
C ASN A 704 36.08 -17.66 32.53
N VAL A 705 34.82 -17.46 32.13
CA VAL A 705 34.48 -16.81 30.87
C VAL A 705 34.58 -15.30 31.03
N ASN A 706 35.26 -14.66 30.07
CA ASN A 706 35.40 -13.20 30.06
C ASN A 706 34.07 -12.50 29.82
N GLY A 707 33.93 -11.30 30.38
CA GLY A 707 32.84 -10.40 30.06
C GLY A 707 32.95 -9.89 28.63
N GLY A 708 31.81 -9.63 27.99
CA GLY A 708 31.74 -9.09 26.65
C GLY A 708 32.05 -7.60 26.63
N ASN A 709 32.53 -7.09 25.50
CA ASN A 709 32.79 -5.66 25.35
C ASN A 709 31.49 -4.88 25.15
N GLY A 710 31.42 -3.66 25.68
CA GLY A 710 30.37 -2.71 25.34
C GLY A 710 30.52 -2.17 23.93
N GLY A 711 29.40 -1.84 23.29
CA GLY A 711 29.36 -1.22 21.98
C GLY A 711 29.68 0.27 22.03
N ASN A 712 30.15 0.83 20.93
CA ASN A 712 30.43 2.27 20.84
C ASN A 712 29.12 3.06 20.73
N GLY A 713 29.11 4.29 21.28
CA GLY A 713 28.04 5.24 21.02
C GLY A 713 28.12 5.80 19.59
N GLY A 714 26.97 6.10 19.00
CA GLY A 714 26.88 6.72 17.69
C GLY A 714 27.32 8.18 17.70
N THR A 715 27.74 8.69 16.55
CA THR A 715 28.12 10.11 16.39
C THR A 715 26.90 11.03 16.43
N GLY A 716 27.08 12.25 16.90
CA GLY A 716 26.05 13.29 16.84
C GLY A 716 25.98 13.95 15.46
N GLY A 717 24.79 14.38 15.05
CA GLY A 717 24.56 15.02 13.77
C GLY A 717 25.17 16.42 13.68
N THR A 718 25.53 16.90 12.48
CA THR A 718 26.03 18.27 12.33
C THR A 718 24.88 19.29 12.36
N GLY A 719 25.11 20.45 12.96
CA GLY A 719 24.15 21.56 12.96
C GLY A 719 23.87 22.10 11.55
N GLY A 720 22.65 22.57 11.32
CA GLY A 720 22.26 23.19 10.05
C GLY A 720 22.80 24.59 9.85
N TYR A 721 23.00 24.94 8.58
CA TYR A 721 23.46 26.27 8.19
C TYR A 721 22.38 27.33 8.45
N GLY A 722 22.76 28.49 8.96
CA GLY A 722 21.87 29.63 9.05
C GLY A 722 21.49 30.16 7.67
N SER A 723 20.27 30.69 7.53
CA SER A 723 19.79 31.26 6.27
C SER A 723 20.50 32.57 5.93
N ASP A 724 20.77 32.81 4.65
CA ASP A 724 21.27 34.10 4.21
C ASP A 724 20.20 35.20 4.38
N GLY A 725 20.64 36.38 4.78
CA GLY A 725 19.80 37.54 4.97
C GLY A 725 19.21 38.04 3.65
N SER A 726 17.95 38.48 3.68
CA SER A 726 17.27 38.94 2.47
C SER A 726 17.99 40.16 1.87
N THR A 727 18.30 40.07 0.57
CA THR A 727 18.76 41.24 -0.19
C THR A 727 17.53 41.94 -0.76
N GLY A 728 17.45 43.27 -0.64
CA GLY A 728 16.32 44.02 -1.21
C GLY A 728 16.29 44.05 -2.74
N ASN A 729 17.34 43.52 -3.40
CA ASN A 729 17.56 43.62 -4.84
C ASN A 729 16.55 42.76 -5.62
N ASN A 730 16.05 43.29 -6.73
CA ASN A 730 15.19 42.50 -7.61
C ASN A 730 16.02 41.42 -8.32
N PRO A 731 15.78 40.13 -8.08
CA PRO A 731 16.61 39.04 -8.61
C PRO A 731 16.58 38.94 -10.14
N ILE A 732 15.56 39.52 -10.79
CA ILE A 732 15.39 39.48 -12.26
C ILE A 732 16.10 40.65 -12.94
N THR A 733 16.16 41.82 -12.29
CA THR A 733 16.69 43.05 -12.93
C THR A 733 18.03 43.50 -12.38
N GLY A 734 18.50 42.94 -11.26
CA GLY A 734 19.71 43.38 -10.56
C GLY A 734 19.62 44.81 -10.01
N ALA A 735 18.43 45.43 -10.06
CA ALA A 735 18.24 46.79 -9.58
C ALA A 735 18.41 46.82 -8.05
N PRO A 736 19.15 47.82 -7.51
CA PRO A 736 19.32 47.98 -6.07
C PRO A 736 17.95 48.05 -5.38
N GLY A 737 17.78 47.25 -4.32
CA GLY A 737 16.57 47.19 -3.52
C GLY A 737 16.21 48.51 -2.87
N LYS A 738 15.00 48.64 -2.32
CA LYS A 738 14.58 49.87 -1.61
C LYS A 738 14.56 49.74 -0.09
N VAL A 739 15.14 48.67 0.45
CA VAL A 739 15.16 48.34 1.88
C VAL A 739 16.58 48.01 2.34
N ALA A 740 16.85 48.15 3.65
CA ALA A 740 18.10 47.66 4.24
C ALA A 740 18.20 46.13 4.13
N GLY A 741 19.42 45.62 4.14
CA GLY A 741 19.66 44.18 4.07
C GLY A 741 19.18 43.47 5.34
N GLY A 742 18.54 42.31 5.18
CA GLY A 742 18.11 41.47 6.30
C GLY A 742 19.32 40.83 7.01
N PRO A 743 19.26 40.59 8.33
CA PRO A 743 20.31 39.85 9.03
C PRO A 743 20.37 38.39 8.55
N GLY A 744 21.57 37.81 8.54
CA GLY A 744 21.79 36.38 8.34
C GLY A 744 21.40 35.58 9.58
N GLY A 745 20.89 34.37 9.37
CA GLY A 745 20.52 33.43 10.42
C GLY A 745 21.74 32.81 11.09
N ASN A 746 21.59 32.46 12.37
CA ASN A 746 22.61 31.71 13.11
C ASN A 746 22.64 30.26 12.66
N GLY A 747 23.82 29.64 12.67
CA GLY A 747 23.95 28.20 12.52
C GLY A 747 23.46 27.45 13.76
N ALA A 748 22.94 26.24 13.56
CA ALA A 748 22.45 25.42 14.66
C ALA A 748 23.57 24.69 15.40
N VAL A 749 23.31 24.29 16.64
CA VAL A 749 24.25 23.52 17.47
C VAL A 749 24.38 22.10 16.91
N GLY A 750 25.57 21.53 16.99
CA GLY A 750 25.83 20.13 16.68
C GLY A 750 25.25 19.16 17.71
N GLY A 751 24.88 17.97 17.28
CA GLY A 751 24.24 16.97 18.10
C GLY A 751 25.22 16.33 19.06
N ALA A 752 24.74 15.89 20.22
CA ALA A 752 25.59 15.16 21.15
C ALA A 752 25.94 13.76 20.60
N GLY A 753 27.16 13.30 20.88
CA GLY A 753 27.54 11.91 20.66
C GLY A 753 26.84 10.98 21.64
N GLY A 754 26.51 9.78 21.18
CA GLY A 754 25.91 8.73 21.99
C GLY A 754 26.87 8.19 23.05
N LYS A 755 26.32 7.67 24.15
CA LYS A 755 27.13 7.06 25.21
C LYS A 755 27.67 5.70 24.76
N GLY A 756 28.91 5.38 25.11
CA GLY A 756 29.44 4.03 24.98
C GLY A 756 28.79 3.07 25.98
N GLY A 757 28.58 1.82 25.57
CA GLY A 757 28.03 0.77 26.41
C GLY A 757 29.03 0.27 27.45
N GLY A 758 28.55 -0.18 28.61
CA GLY A 758 29.40 -0.78 29.63
C GLY A 758 29.96 -2.13 29.19
N GLY A 759 31.19 -2.44 29.59
CA GLY A 759 31.75 -3.79 29.49
C GLY A 759 31.08 -4.73 30.48
N GLY A 760 30.84 -5.97 30.06
CA GLY A 760 30.23 -6.99 30.90
C GLY A 760 31.15 -7.45 32.02
N THR A 761 30.57 -7.85 33.15
CA THR A 761 31.33 -8.37 34.29
C THR A 761 31.67 -9.84 34.12
N SER A 762 32.73 -10.30 34.79
CA SER A 762 33.12 -11.69 34.89
C SER A 762 33.34 -12.11 36.35
N GLU A 763 33.08 -13.37 36.69
CA GLU A 763 33.36 -13.90 38.03
C GLU A 763 34.88 -14.12 38.23
N ASN A 764 35.48 -15.01 37.46
CA ASN A 764 36.90 -15.38 37.56
C ASN A 764 37.70 -15.03 36.29
N GLY A 765 37.04 -14.64 35.21
CA GLY A 765 37.68 -14.17 33.98
C GLY A 765 38.04 -12.69 34.03
N VAL A 766 38.41 -12.14 32.87
CA VAL A 766 38.64 -10.71 32.69
C VAL A 766 37.31 -10.02 32.36
N GLY A 767 37.03 -8.88 32.99
CA GLY A 767 35.87 -8.06 32.64
C GLY A 767 35.98 -7.50 31.21
N GLY A 768 34.85 -7.26 30.57
CA GLY A 768 34.82 -6.69 29.22
C GLY A 768 35.25 -5.22 29.19
N ASN A 769 35.74 -4.77 28.03
CA ASN A 769 36.03 -3.35 27.85
C ASN A 769 34.73 -2.55 27.69
N GLY A 770 34.69 -1.34 28.24
CA GLY A 770 33.65 -0.36 27.92
C GLY A 770 33.80 0.14 26.49
N GLY A 771 32.67 0.41 25.83
CA GLY A 771 32.64 1.02 24.51
C GLY A 771 33.01 2.50 24.57
N ASN A 772 33.50 3.03 23.45
CA ASN A 772 33.82 4.45 23.35
C ASN A 772 32.53 5.28 23.26
N GLY A 773 32.56 6.48 23.84
CA GLY A 773 31.54 7.49 23.56
C GLY A 773 31.64 7.97 22.12
N GLY A 774 30.49 8.24 21.50
CA GLY A 774 30.40 8.77 20.16
C GLY A 774 30.92 10.20 20.07
N GLN A 775 31.40 10.62 18.90
CA GLN A 775 31.84 11.99 18.70
C GLN A 775 30.63 12.94 18.67
N GLY A 776 30.78 14.14 19.22
CA GLY A 776 29.82 15.22 19.06
C GLY A 776 29.82 15.74 17.62
N GLY A 777 28.66 16.13 17.11
CA GLY A 777 28.52 16.68 15.78
C GLY A 777 29.06 18.11 15.70
N ASN A 778 29.54 18.52 14.53
CA ASN A 778 29.99 19.89 14.32
C ASN A 778 28.81 20.88 14.35
N GLY A 779 29.05 22.11 14.77
CA GLY A 779 28.08 23.20 14.63
C GLY A 779 27.82 23.54 13.15
N GLY A 780 26.67 24.15 12.89
CA GLY A 780 26.30 24.61 11.55
C GLY A 780 26.91 25.98 11.22
N GLY A 781 27.31 26.20 9.97
CA GLY A 781 27.79 27.51 9.54
C GLY A 781 26.70 28.58 9.62
N ALA A 782 27.08 29.83 9.79
CA ALA A 782 26.12 30.93 9.77
C ALA A 782 25.78 31.42 8.36
N GLY A 783 24.59 32.01 8.21
CA GLY A 783 24.20 32.71 7.00
C GLY A 783 24.84 34.10 6.90
N ALA A 784 25.14 34.54 5.68
CA ALA A 784 25.63 35.88 5.42
C ALA A 784 24.51 36.92 5.59
N GLY A 785 24.87 38.15 5.94
CA GLY A 785 23.93 39.26 5.95
C GLY A 785 23.53 39.69 4.54
N GLY A 786 22.27 40.10 4.36
CA GLY A 786 21.76 40.57 3.07
C GLY A 786 22.38 41.89 2.65
N ALA A 787 22.57 42.10 1.35
CA ALA A 787 23.03 43.39 0.83
C ALA A 787 21.96 44.49 0.99
N GLY A 788 22.40 45.70 1.37
CA GLY A 788 21.56 46.88 1.54
C GLY A 788 21.12 47.48 0.21
N GLY A 789 19.90 48.02 0.19
CA GLY A 789 19.32 48.75 -0.94
C GLY A 789 19.65 50.24 -0.97
N VAL A 790 18.92 51.02 -1.75
CA VAL A 790 19.05 52.48 -1.87
C VAL A 790 17.71 53.12 -1.50
N ASN A 791 17.76 54.18 -0.69
CA ASN A 791 16.57 54.92 -0.31
C ASN A 791 15.99 55.64 -1.54
N PRO A 792 14.73 55.36 -1.92
CA PRO A 792 14.15 55.90 -3.14
C PRO A 792 13.86 57.40 -3.11
N ASP A 793 13.76 57.99 -1.92
CA ASP A 793 13.39 59.39 -1.74
C ASP A 793 14.62 60.28 -1.61
N THR A 794 15.75 59.72 -1.14
CA THR A 794 16.97 60.49 -0.86
C THR A 794 18.18 60.08 -1.72
N GLY A 795 18.16 58.89 -2.35
CA GLY A 795 19.30 58.37 -3.11
C GLY A 795 20.47 57.86 -2.26
N ALA A 796 20.37 57.93 -0.92
CA ALA A 796 21.38 57.41 -0.01
C ALA A 796 21.35 55.88 0.06
N GLY A 797 22.52 55.27 0.26
CA GLY A 797 22.63 53.83 0.48
C GLY A 797 22.03 53.41 1.83
N LEU A 798 21.34 52.29 1.87
CA LEU A 798 20.82 51.66 3.08
C LEU A 798 21.83 50.64 3.61
N ALA A 799 21.83 50.40 4.92
CA ALA A 799 22.78 49.48 5.54
C ALA A 799 22.62 48.04 5.05
N GLY A 800 23.73 47.32 4.99
CA GLY A 800 23.73 45.86 4.85
C GLY A 800 23.29 45.18 6.15
N GLY A 801 22.81 43.95 6.04
CA GLY A 801 22.43 43.14 7.20
C GLY A 801 23.65 42.56 7.92
N ASN A 802 23.56 42.32 9.22
CA ASN A 802 24.63 41.62 9.95
C ASN A 802 24.67 40.14 9.55
N GLY A 803 25.86 39.53 9.57
CA GLY A 803 25.99 38.07 9.44
C GLY A 803 25.54 37.34 10.70
N GLY A 804 25.10 36.09 10.55
CA GLY A 804 24.71 35.25 11.69
C GLY A 804 25.91 34.70 12.47
N ASN A 805 25.68 34.23 13.69
CA ASN A 805 26.69 33.51 14.47
C ASN A 805 26.80 32.05 14.02
N GLY A 806 28.01 31.50 14.00
CA GLY A 806 28.23 30.07 13.76
C GLY A 806 27.68 29.23 14.92
N GLY A 807 27.21 28.04 14.61
CA GLY A 807 26.73 27.09 15.61
C GLY A 807 27.86 26.50 16.45
N ASP A 808 27.55 26.23 17.73
CA ASP A 808 28.46 25.52 18.62
C ASP A 808 28.55 24.03 18.23
N GLY A 809 29.69 23.41 18.50
CA GLY A 809 29.86 21.96 18.40
C GLY A 809 29.07 21.22 19.47
N GLY A 810 28.63 20.01 19.15
CA GLY A 810 27.97 19.12 20.08
C GLY A 810 28.94 18.49 21.06
N ALA A 811 28.46 18.16 22.26
CA ALA A 811 29.27 17.45 23.25
C ALA A 811 29.60 16.03 22.79
N GLY A 812 30.80 15.56 23.12
CA GLY A 812 31.17 14.16 22.96
C GLY A 812 30.40 13.25 23.92
N GLY A 813 30.15 12.02 23.49
CA GLY A 813 29.46 11.01 24.28
C GLY A 813 30.30 10.53 25.47
N ALA A 814 29.62 10.15 26.56
CA ALA A 814 30.30 9.56 27.70
C ALA A 814 30.89 8.19 27.36
N ALA A 815 32.05 7.87 27.95
CA ALA A 815 32.66 6.56 27.87
C ALA A 815 31.81 5.48 28.55
N GLY A 816 31.85 4.27 27.99
CA GLY A 816 31.36 3.08 28.65
C GLY A 816 32.25 2.68 29.83
N THR A 817 31.63 2.19 30.90
CA THR A 817 32.36 1.72 32.08
C THR A 817 33.06 0.39 31.81
N ALA A 818 34.22 0.17 32.42
CA ALA A 818 34.89 -1.14 32.41
C ALA A 818 34.04 -2.20 33.10
N GLY A 819 34.05 -3.42 32.57
CA GLY A 819 33.59 -4.60 33.29
C GLY A 819 34.59 -5.02 34.35
N HIS A 820 34.10 -5.57 35.46
CA HIS A 820 34.92 -6.12 36.53
C HIS A 820 35.11 -7.63 36.35
N GLY A 821 36.27 -8.16 36.71
CA GLY A 821 36.57 -9.58 36.59
C GLY A 821 37.56 -10.07 37.64
N GLY A 822 37.39 -11.30 38.14
CA GLY A 822 38.30 -11.89 39.13
C GLY A 822 39.75 -12.04 38.66
N ALA A 823 39.98 -12.21 37.36
CA ALA A 823 41.33 -12.22 36.77
C ALA A 823 41.83 -10.83 36.34
N GLY A 824 40.97 -9.81 36.39
CA GLY A 824 41.29 -8.46 35.98
C GLY A 824 40.06 -7.70 35.47
N ASN A 825 40.08 -6.39 35.61
CA ASN A 825 39.07 -5.52 35.01
C ASN A 825 39.35 -5.31 33.53
N GLY A 826 38.30 -5.06 32.76
CA GLY A 826 38.44 -4.49 31.43
C GLY A 826 38.89 -3.03 31.49
N ASN A 827 39.10 -2.44 30.32
CA ASN A 827 39.38 -1.01 30.20
C ASN A 827 38.08 -0.23 30.07
N ALA A 828 38.02 0.96 30.66
CA ALA A 828 36.94 1.89 30.34
C ALA A 828 37.10 2.40 28.91
N GLY A 829 35.99 2.76 28.26
CA GLY A 829 36.04 3.39 26.95
C GLY A 829 36.67 4.78 27.01
N ALA A 830 36.93 5.34 25.83
CA ALA A 830 37.26 6.76 25.70
C ALA A 830 35.99 7.61 25.69
N VAL A 831 36.06 8.80 26.28
CA VAL A 831 35.04 9.84 26.09
C VAL A 831 35.12 10.30 24.63
N GLY A 832 33.98 10.49 23.98
CA GLY A 832 33.93 11.00 22.63
C GLY A 832 34.53 12.41 22.54
N ALA A 833 35.15 12.73 21.43
CA ALA A 833 35.56 14.10 21.17
C ALA A 833 34.31 14.99 20.98
N GLY A 834 34.37 16.22 21.48
CA GLY A 834 33.36 17.24 21.13
C GLY A 834 33.48 17.66 19.66
N GLY A 835 32.38 18.14 19.12
CA GLY A 835 32.31 18.67 17.77
C GLY A 835 32.99 20.03 17.66
N ALA A 836 33.42 20.37 16.45
CA ALA A 836 33.94 21.70 16.16
C ALA A 836 32.80 22.73 16.06
N GLY A 837 33.02 23.93 16.58
CA GLY A 837 32.17 25.08 16.27
C GLY A 837 32.38 25.56 14.82
N ALA A 838 31.38 26.23 14.26
CA ALA A 838 31.42 26.70 12.87
C ALA A 838 31.73 28.19 12.73
N ALA A 839 32.08 28.63 11.52
CA ALA A 839 32.36 30.04 11.26
C ALA A 839 31.10 30.92 11.33
N GLY A 840 31.29 32.17 11.77
CA GLY A 840 30.29 33.23 11.69
C GLY A 840 30.12 33.75 10.25
N GLY A 841 28.95 34.32 9.97
CA GLY A 841 28.55 34.76 8.66
C GLY A 841 29.17 36.11 8.33
N ALA A 842 29.46 36.35 7.06
CA ALA A 842 29.90 37.67 6.63
C ALA A 842 28.76 38.70 6.80
N GLY A 843 29.10 39.94 7.14
CA GLY A 843 28.14 41.04 7.05
C GLY A 843 27.81 41.37 5.60
N GLY A 844 26.56 41.76 5.35
CA GLY A 844 26.10 42.17 4.02
C GLY A 844 26.69 43.52 3.62
N ALA A 845 26.99 43.69 2.34
CA ALA A 845 27.48 44.95 1.81
C ALA A 845 26.39 46.05 1.93
N GLY A 846 26.79 47.28 2.23
CA GLY A 846 25.93 48.44 2.22
C GLY A 846 25.50 48.84 0.80
N GLY A 847 24.35 49.50 0.71
CA GLY A 847 23.75 49.85 -0.58
C GLY A 847 24.47 50.97 -1.32
N ALA A 848 24.50 50.87 -2.65
CA ALA A 848 25.18 51.82 -3.54
C ALA A 848 24.39 53.14 -3.70
N GLY A 849 24.61 54.11 -2.81
CA GLY A 849 24.07 55.48 -2.89
C GLY A 849 25.08 56.50 -2.34
N ASP A 850 24.76 57.80 -2.35
CA ASP A 850 25.61 58.84 -1.73
C ASP A 850 24.91 59.45 -0.50
N PRO A 851 25.42 59.23 0.72
CA PRO A 851 26.56 58.34 1.06
C PRO A 851 26.18 56.85 0.95
N VAL A 852 27.19 55.98 0.75
CA VAL A 852 27.02 54.52 0.74
C VAL A 852 26.61 54.07 2.13
N GLY A 853 25.62 53.17 2.21
CA GLY A 853 25.20 52.62 3.50
C GLY A 853 26.35 51.85 4.15
N PRO A 854 26.46 51.80 5.49
CA PRO A 854 27.49 50.98 6.11
C PRO A 854 27.26 49.49 5.82
N ASP A 855 28.35 48.74 5.68
CA ASP A 855 28.31 47.28 5.67
C ASP A 855 27.81 46.75 7.01
N GLY A 856 27.13 45.61 6.98
CA GLY A 856 26.77 44.88 8.18
C GLY A 856 27.98 44.31 8.88
N ASN A 857 27.85 44.03 10.18
CA ASN A 857 28.92 43.40 10.94
C ASN A 857 28.97 41.88 10.64
N PRO A 858 30.17 41.29 10.52
CA PRO A 858 30.32 39.84 10.56
C PRO A 858 29.81 39.25 11.87
N GLY A 859 29.26 38.05 11.81
CA GLY A 859 28.87 37.30 13.00
C GLY A 859 30.06 36.59 13.65
N ASN A 860 29.84 36.08 14.86
CA ASN A 860 30.88 35.40 15.63
C ASN A 860 30.98 33.91 15.27
N PRO A 861 32.19 33.32 15.25
CA PRO A 861 32.34 31.87 15.20
C PRO A 861 31.71 31.19 16.42
N GLY A 862 31.19 29.98 16.22
CA GLY A 862 30.74 29.10 17.28
C GLY A 862 31.91 28.43 18.02
N ASN A 863 31.64 27.98 19.23
CA ASN A 863 32.63 27.33 20.08
C ASN A 863 32.63 25.81 19.90
N PRO A 864 33.78 25.13 20.09
CA PRO A 864 33.83 23.68 20.22
C PRO A 864 33.10 23.19 21.49
N GLY A 865 32.50 22.00 21.41
CA GLY A 865 31.71 21.36 22.49
C GLY A 865 32.48 20.45 23.43
#